data_AF-A0A4D6HG69-F1
#
_entry.id   AF-A0A4D6HG69-F1
#
_cell.length_a   1.000
_cell.length_b   1.000
_cell.length_c   1.000
_cell.angle_alpha   90.00
_cell.angle_beta   90.00
_cell.angle_gamma   90.00
#
_symmetry.space_group_name_H-M   'P 1'
#
loop_
_entity.id
_entity.type
_entity.pdbx_description
1 polymer ?
#
loop_
_entity_poly.entity_id
_entity_poly.type
_entity_poly.pdbx_seq_one_letter_code
_entity_poly.pdbx_strand_id
1 'polypeptide(L)'
;MSDASGSPSGREYGRVLFVCGCALALVLSSALLPAVAAPFGQTPVESLFAGQQAERLGGDLGALNPGQETTVGGLQTGDGRAFRSQSTAVHFLVEATEPGYWRTGAYDTYTGSGWQRSGETTTEAESLAVDGLVNRTVSYEVRLNRSASALPTVWRPQRIATDTQFGVTPQRAIRAESPLSPGTTYRATSAVPPRDPAVLSTAGRDYPVAIEQRYTQLPGVANTRLESFTDRLTADAETPYETATQIEQWLETNKTYSLNVSRPDGDSIASDFVFEMDAGYCEYFATSMVAMLRTQGIPARYVVGYSTGQRTGENTYTVRGMNAHAWVEVYFPDVGWVRFDPTPGSDRLDAERQTLQRQRPGAGSYNHTEEGSPGERFSPNDTDPDLSAEIPDGILEGPNSDNSTEDSADGTDGNIYDVTLSKEPVPGRFVMVTVERDGDPVTDAVVSFNGQSIGQTGWTGQVKGVVPYAEQLNVTVRVNETEGVVIPENGTDIDWDATSSAVPFEPRRAVGDAETLYAVEPIGPDTLYATELRGLSERPRPTMRANNTTRRTYDLPTDAALSLSGTVATGQDVLLTVTVDGQPVPAATVERDGRVLGRTDARGRLELTLPEEPGEVTLSTSRGAVAGNRTLTLASLRLDVEPRAPVALPWTGVTVTARLGNETAAGVPVSIDGERVGTTGVDGRLTTALPFDDSATVAVVAYGQRETVTVDGLFVRLGVLALTAGTLLVGVALVVRRRDLAAGRLLDRIVAAVRSSPAVLVGGLVVVADGLARVGSRVRDSLDRSLARIRSLVAGEISPRELLVRTRSWLASAVTAIRGGREPAPQSVDDTDYVTIREGWATFLEAVSVRNPETMTPGELATHAVERDGLPPEAVRSLRDAFRAVEYGARPPDAHCRAVEEAVDRLQREGRE
;
A
#
# COMPACT_ATOMS: atom_id res chain seq x y z
N MET A 1 -43.10 -61.52 -41.23
CA MET A 1 -41.80 -60.80 -41.15
C MET A 1 -42.11 -59.35 -40.80
N SER A 2 -41.91 -59.02 -39.51
CA SER A 2 -41.26 -57.82 -38.94
C SER A 2 -41.31 -56.49 -39.69
N ASP A 3 -41.44 -55.33 -39.06
CA ASP A 3 -41.84 -54.91 -37.70
C ASP A 3 -41.87 -53.38 -37.78
N ALA A 4 -42.89 -52.73 -37.21
CA ALA A 4 -42.93 -51.27 -37.11
C ALA A 4 -43.80 -50.84 -35.92
N SER A 5 -43.19 -50.30 -34.87
CA SER A 5 -43.74 -49.18 -34.10
C SER A 5 -42.69 -48.64 -33.11
N GLY A 6 -42.41 -47.34 -33.22
CA GLY A 6 -41.50 -46.61 -32.34
C GLY A 6 -42.21 -46.13 -31.07
N SER A 7 -41.46 -46.06 -29.97
CA SER A 7 -41.83 -45.47 -28.68
C SER A 7 -41.00 -44.19 -28.46
N PRO A 8 -41.58 -43.06 -28.00
CA PRO A 8 -40.85 -41.81 -27.82
C PRO A 8 -40.16 -41.69 -26.44
N SER A 9 -39.10 -40.87 -26.45
CA SER A 9 -38.11 -40.59 -25.38
C SER A 9 -38.67 -39.94 -24.11
N GLY A 10 -38.08 -40.27 -22.95
CA GLY A 10 -38.42 -39.78 -21.59
C GLY A 10 -38.27 -38.29 -21.28
N ARG A 11 -38.29 -37.40 -22.28
CA ARG A 11 -38.30 -35.93 -22.10
C ARG A 11 -39.71 -35.32 -21.97
N GLU A 12 -40.77 -36.11 -22.16
CA GLU A 12 -42.15 -35.57 -22.17
C GLU A 12 -42.87 -35.62 -20.80
N TYR A 13 -42.45 -36.49 -19.88
CA TYR A 13 -43.14 -36.65 -18.59
C TYR A 13 -43.01 -35.43 -17.66
N GLY A 14 -41.90 -34.70 -17.72
CA GLY A 14 -41.71 -33.45 -16.96
C GLY A 14 -42.61 -32.31 -17.46
N ARG A 15 -42.86 -32.23 -18.78
CA ARG A 15 -43.77 -31.24 -19.36
C ARG A 15 -45.23 -31.51 -19.00
N VAL A 16 -45.66 -32.77 -18.97
CA VAL A 16 -47.04 -33.13 -18.59
C VAL A 16 -47.31 -32.83 -17.11
N LEU A 17 -46.35 -33.11 -16.22
CA LEU A 17 -46.48 -32.76 -14.80
C LEU A 17 -46.47 -31.24 -14.56
N PHE A 18 -45.70 -30.48 -15.34
CA PHE A 18 -45.68 -29.02 -15.30
C PHE A 18 -46.98 -28.39 -15.82
N VAL A 19 -47.57 -28.91 -16.90
CA VAL A 19 -48.86 -28.45 -17.42
C VAL A 19 -49.99 -28.73 -16.42
N CYS A 20 -49.97 -29.89 -15.76
CA CYS A 20 -50.91 -30.20 -14.69
C CYS A 20 -50.74 -29.30 -13.46
N GLY A 21 -49.50 -28.96 -13.09
CA GLY A 21 -49.20 -28.02 -11.99
C GLY A 21 -49.61 -26.57 -12.30
N CYS A 22 -49.35 -26.09 -13.53
CA CYS A 22 -49.75 -24.75 -13.98
C CYS A 22 -51.27 -24.62 -14.11
N ALA A 23 -51.96 -25.67 -14.59
CA ALA A 23 -53.42 -25.70 -14.62
C ALA A 23 -54.02 -25.63 -13.22
N LEU A 24 -53.41 -26.29 -12.22
CA LEU A 24 -53.83 -26.22 -10.83
C LEU A 24 -53.60 -24.83 -10.22
N ALA A 25 -52.47 -24.19 -10.53
CA ALA A 25 -52.13 -22.85 -10.06
C ALA A 25 -53.02 -21.74 -10.69
N LEU A 26 -53.35 -21.86 -11.97
CA LEU A 26 -54.28 -20.96 -12.67
C LEU A 26 -55.70 -21.04 -12.11
N VAL A 27 -56.18 -22.24 -11.81
CA VAL A 27 -57.48 -22.47 -11.17
C VAL A 27 -57.51 -21.86 -9.76
N LEU A 28 -56.40 -21.95 -9.01
CA LEU A 28 -56.27 -21.34 -7.68
C LEU A 28 -56.13 -19.81 -7.72
N SER A 29 -55.50 -19.25 -8.75
CA SER A 29 -55.30 -17.80 -8.91
C SER A 29 -56.58 -17.08 -9.38
N SER A 30 -57.44 -17.75 -10.17
CA SER A 30 -58.73 -17.20 -10.60
C SER A 30 -59.80 -17.10 -9.50
N ALA A 31 -59.59 -17.75 -8.36
CA ALA A 31 -60.57 -17.82 -7.26
C ALA A 31 -60.39 -16.71 -6.20
N LEU A 32 -59.40 -15.82 -6.32
CA LEU A 32 -58.93 -14.98 -5.21
C LEU A 32 -58.80 -13.46 -5.48
N LEU A 33 -59.42 -12.89 -6.51
CA LEU A 33 -59.47 -11.42 -6.68
C LEU A 33 -60.89 -10.92 -7.03
N PRO A 34 -61.42 -9.98 -6.25
CA PRO A 34 -61.57 -8.64 -6.82
C PRO A 34 -61.07 -7.51 -5.90
N ALA A 35 -60.74 -6.38 -6.54
CA ALA A 35 -60.47 -5.04 -6.02
C ALA A 35 -59.04 -4.76 -5.49
N VAL A 36 -58.23 -4.06 -6.28
CA VAL A 36 -57.91 -2.62 -6.15
C VAL A 36 -56.94 -2.26 -7.28
N ALA A 37 -57.34 -1.34 -8.16
CA ALA A 37 -56.47 -0.70 -9.14
C ALA A 37 -56.65 0.82 -9.02
N ALA A 38 -55.57 1.52 -8.64
CA ALA A 38 -55.34 2.93 -8.94
C ALA A 38 -53.82 3.25 -8.80
N PRO A 39 -53.28 4.24 -9.56
CA PRO A 39 -51.86 4.38 -9.84
C PRO A 39 -51.17 5.39 -8.91
N PHE A 40 -49.92 5.11 -8.50
CA PHE A 40 -49.06 6.07 -7.80
C PHE A 40 -48.14 6.78 -8.80
N GLY A 41 -48.35 8.09 -8.95
CA GLY A 41 -47.38 9.02 -9.53
C GLY A 41 -46.95 10.03 -8.47
N GLN A 42 -45.63 10.13 -8.29
CA GLN A 42 -44.85 11.23 -7.71
C GLN A 42 -45.21 11.75 -6.31
N THR A 43 -44.32 11.48 -5.34
CA THR A 43 -44.32 12.14 -4.02
C THR A 43 -43.29 13.28 -3.96
N PRO A 44 -43.55 14.36 -3.21
CA PRO A 44 -42.80 15.63 -3.24
C PRO A 44 -41.58 15.62 -2.30
N VAL A 45 -40.87 14.49 -2.22
CA VAL A 45 -39.76 14.29 -1.27
C VAL A 45 -38.40 14.50 -1.94
N GLU A 46 -38.32 14.53 -3.27
CA GLU A 46 -37.05 14.74 -4.00
C GLU A 46 -36.62 16.22 -4.11
N SER A 47 -37.49 17.19 -3.82
CA SER A 47 -37.13 18.63 -3.93
C SER A 47 -36.52 19.24 -2.66
N LEU A 48 -36.57 18.54 -1.53
CA LEU A 48 -36.06 19.02 -0.23
C LEU A 48 -34.68 18.46 0.15
N PHE A 49 -34.15 17.51 -0.62
CA PHE A 49 -32.84 16.89 -0.36
C PHE A 49 -31.76 17.19 -1.41
N ALA A 50 -32.09 17.92 -2.48
CA ALA A 50 -31.13 18.27 -3.54
C ALA A 50 -30.16 19.41 -3.16
N GLY A 51 -30.52 20.28 -2.20
CA GLY A 51 -29.73 21.46 -1.84
C GLY A 51 -28.63 21.24 -0.79
N GLN A 52 -28.67 20.13 -0.04
CA GLN A 52 -27.72 19.83 1.05
C GLN A 52 -26.86 18.57 0.82
N GLN A 53 -27.10 17.82 -0.27
CA GLN A 53 -26.27 16.67 -0.63
C GLN A 53 -25.03 17.02 -1.47
N ALA A 54 -24.96 18.23 -2.04
CA ALA A 54 -23.79 18.68 -2.79
C ALA A 54 -22.56 18.96 -1.90
N GLU A 55 -22.75 19.26 -0.61
CA GLU A 55 -21.64 19.45 0.35
C GLU A 55 -21.24 18.15 1.07
N ARG A 56 -22.02 17.06 0.94
CA ARG A 56 -21.77 15.79 1.65
C ARG A 56 -21.45 14.60 0.76
N LEU A 57 -21.41 14.78 -0.57
CA LEU A 57 -20.96 13.80 -1.55
C LEU A 57 -19.59 14.17 -2.17
N GLY A 58 -18.76 14.92 -1.44
CA GLY A 58 -17.36 15.16 -1.78
C GLY A 58 -16.44 14.00 -1.40
N GLY A 59 -16.71 12.80 -1.94
CA GLY A 59 -15.81 11.66 -1.81
C GLY A 59 -14.81 11.62 -2.97
N ASP A 60 -13.52 11.70 -2.67
CA ASP A 60 -12.38 11.26 -3.50
C ASP A 60 -11.57 12.28 -4.35
N LEU A 61 -11.80 13.61 -4.29
CA LEU A 61 -11.19 14.54 -5.27
C LEU A 61 -10.54 15.82 -4.69
N GLY A 62 -9.76 15.69 -3.61
CA GLY A 62 -9.11 16.81 -2.90
C GLY A 62 -8.27 17.77 -3.76
N ALA A 63 -7.66 17.31 -4.85
CA ALA A 63 -6.87 18.19 -5.72
C ALA A 63 -7.71 19.00 -6.75
N LEU A 64 -8.90 18.55 -7.18
CA LEU A 64 -9.81 19.35 -8.04
C LEU A 64 -10.78 20.24 -7.23
N ASN A 65 -10.92 19.94 -5.95
CA ASN A 65 -11.85 20.61 -5.06
C ASN A 65 -11.17 21.09 -3.76
N PRO A 66 -10.06 21.85 -3.81
CA PRO A 66 -9.30 22.16 -2.60
C PRO A 66 -10.16 22.87 -1.55
N GLY A 67 -10.05 22.53 -0.27
CA GLY A 67 -10.79 23.21 0.80
C GLY A 67 -10.32 24.65 1.09
N GLN A 68 -10.89 25.26 2.13
CA GLN A 68 -10.27 26.39 2.85
C GLN A 68 -9.13 25.92 3.77
N GLU A 69 -9.20 24.66 4.18
CA GLU A 69 -8.21 23.98 5.02
C GLU A 69 -7.85 22.64 4.40
N THR A 70 -6.67 22.11 4.72
CA THR A 70 -6.25 20.76 4.37
C THR A 70 -5.35 20.19 5.47
N THR A 71 -5.42 18.88 5.71
CA THR A 71 -4.60 18.17 6.69
C THR A 71 -3.52 17.37 5.98
N VAL A 72 -2.27 17.46 6.43
CA VAL A 72 -1.18 16.68 5.86
C VAL A 72 -1.19 15.28 6.47
N GLY A 73 -1.14 14.24 5.64
CA GLY A 73 -1.02 12.87 6.14
C GLY A 73 -2.32 12.21 6.64
N GLY A 74 -3.44 12.95 6.70
CA GLY A 74 -4.67 12.53 7.39
C GLY A 74 -5.55 11.53 6.62
N LEU A 75 -6.23 10.63 7.36
CA LEU A 75 -7.29 9.74 6.86
C LEU A 75 -8.71 10.34 6.92
N GLN A 76 -8.86 11.53 7.50
CA GLN A 76 -10.16 12.19 7.71
C GLN A 76 -10.53 13.10 6.53
N THR A 77 -11.73 12.85 6.00
CA THR A 77 -12.46 13.61 4.96
C THR A 77 -11.66 14.04 3.72
N GLY A 78 -11.76 13.25 2.64
CA GLY A 78 -11.63 13.71 1.25
C GLY A 78 -10.24 14.09 0.71
N ASP A 79 -9.45 14.86 1.46
CA ASP A 79 -8.34 15.64 0.90
C ASP A 79 -6.99 14.91 0.93
N GLY A 80 -6.59 14.30 2.05
CA GLY A 80 -5.34 13.52 2.16
C GLY A 80 -5.31 12.21 1.35
N ARG A 81 -6.48 11.73 0.87
CA ARG A 81 -6.55 10.55 -0.02
C ARG A 81 -6.17 10.87 -1.46
N ALA A 82 -6.35 12.12 -1.90
CA ALA A 82 -6.09 12.50 -3.29
C ALA A 82 -4.60 12.38 -3.63
N PHE A 83 -3.72 12.87 -2.75
CA PHE A 83 -2.27 12.89 -2.94
C PHE A 83 -1.58 11.53 -2.70
N ARG A 84 -2.33 10.55 -2.19
CA ARG A 84 -1.94 9.13 -2.14
C ARG A 84 -2.65 8.28 -3.18
N SER A 85 -3.52 8.88 -3.99
CA SER A 85 -4.36 8.15 -4.92
C SER A 85 -3.49 7.51 -5.99
N GLN A 86 -3.69 6.22 -6.22
CA GLN A 86 -3.13 5.51 -7.37
C GLN A 86 -4.16 5.39 -8.50
N SER A 87 -5.23 6.20 -8.50
CA SER A 87 -6.32 6.07 -9.46
C SER A 87 -5.90 6.49 -10.87
N THR A 88 -6.04 5.57 -11.83
CA THR A 88 -5.84 5.87 -13.27
C THR A 88 -7.05 6.55 -13.93
N ALA A 89 -8.08 6.91 -13.16
CA ALA A 89 -9.24 7.64 -13.67
C ALA A 89 -8.81 9.00 -14.22
N VAL A 90 -9.28 9.34 -15.43
CA VAL A 90 -9.01 10.64 -16.05
C VAL A 90 -9.79 11.72 -15.31
N HIS A 91 -9.09 12.73 -14.82
CA HIS A 91 -9.66 13.88 -14.13
C HIS A 91 -9.94 15.02 -15.10
N PHE A 92 -9.00 15.29 -16.01
CA PHE A 92 -9.17 16.25 -17.09
C PHE A 92 -8.17 16.00 -18.21
N LEU A 93 -8.49 16.55 -19.38
CA LEU A 93 -7.63 16.58 -20.56
C LEU A 93 -7.17 18.02 -20.77
N VAL A 94 -5.94 18.20 -21.20
CA VAL A 94 -5.40 19.52 -21.52
C VAL A 94 -4.80 19.53 -22.91
N GLU A 95 -5.08 20.57 -23.67
CA GLU A 95 -4.29 20.97 -24.83
C GLU A 95 -3.50 22.22 -24.45
N ALA A 96 -2.17 22.17 -24.47
CA ALA A 96 -1.32 23.27 -24.03
C ALA A 96 -0.11 23.45 -24.95
N THR A 97 0.32 24.70 -25.13
CA THR A 97 1.52 25.01 -25.93
C THR A 97 2.79 24.39 -25.34
N GLU A 98 2.80 24.12 -24.03
CA GLU A 98 3.90 23.53 -23.29
C GLU A 98 3.36 22.71 -22.08
N PRO A 99 4.13 21.72 -21.58
CA PRO A 99 3.79 21.02 -20.35
C PRO A 99 3.81 21.98 -19.14
N GLY A 100 3.04 21.66 -18.09
CA GLY A 100 3.04 22.43 -16.86
C GLY A 100 2.34 21.71 -15.72
N TYR A 101 2.57 22.19 -14.49
CA TYR A 101 1.78 21.74 -13.34
C TYR A 101 0.46 22.49 -13.32
N TRP A 102 -0.60 21.75 -13.00
CA TRP A 102 -1.98 22.23 -13.05
C TRP A 102 -2.43 22.62 -11.65
N ARG A 103 -2.15 23.86 -11.28
CA ARG A 103 -2.46 24.46 -9.99
C ARG A 103 -3.96 24.63 -9.78
N THR A 104 -4.45 24.19 -8.63
CA THR A 104 -5.87 24.32 -8.23
C THR A 104 -6.05 25.09 -6.92
N GLY A 105 -5.01 25.14 -6.07
CA GLY A 105 -5.05 25.86 -4.79
C GLY A 105 -3.67 26.19 -4.26
N ALA A 106 -3.61 27.14 -3.33
CA ALA A 106 -2.45 27.42 -2.50
C ALA A 106 -2.90 27.95 -1.14
N TYR A 107 -2.08 27.73 -0.12
CA TYR A 107 -2.37 27.98 1.29
C TYR A 107 -1.24 28.81 1.91
N ASP A 108 -1.59 29.67 2.86
CA ASP A 108 -0.68 30.64 3.46
C ASP A 108 -0.41 30.43 4.94
N THR A 109 -1.34 29.84 5.70
CA THR A 109 -1.18 29.63 7.15
C THR A 109 -0.84 28.17 7.44
N TYR A 110 0.28 27.93 8.10
CA TYR A 110 0.66 26.59 8.58
C TYR A 110 0.15 26.37 10.00
N THR A 111 -0.57 25.28 10.23
CA THR A 111 -1.19 24.96 11.54
C THR A 111 -0.38 23.99 12.37
N GLY A 112 0.74 23.48 11.85
CA GLY A 112 1.53 22.38 12.46
C GLY A 112 1.07 21.00 12.01
N SER A 113 -0.22 20.84 11.70
CA SER A 113 -0.80 19.57 11.25
C SER A 113 -1.39 19.61 9.84
N GLY A 114 -1.46 20.81 9.25
CA GLY A 114 -2.10 21.10 7.99
C GLY A 114 -1.92 22.55 7.56
N TRP A 115 -2.69 22.95 6.56
CA TRP A 115 -2.62 24.25 5.93
C TRP A 115 -4.00 24.91 5.84
N GLN A 116 -4.05 26.22 6.06
CA GLN A 116 -5.25 27.02 5.93
C GLN A 116 -5.03 28.16 4.95
N ARG A 117 -6.11 28.54 4.26
CA ARG A 117 -6.15 29.70 3.39
C ARG A 117 -6.78 30.88 4.13
N SER A 118 -6.11 32.03 4.10
CA SER A 118 -6.68 33.30 4.57
C SER A 118 -7.13 34.20 3.42
N GLY A 119 -8.08 35.09 3.73
CA GLY A 119 -8.62 36.13 2.86
C GLY A 119 -9.79 35.70 1.96
N GLU A 120 -10.51 36.70 1.45
CA GLU A 120 -11.74 36.51 0.68
C GLU A 120 -11.46 36.34 -0.82
N THR A 121 -12.27 35.49 -1.47
CA THR A 121 -12.25 35.32 -2.92
C THR A 121 -12.95 36.51 -3.58
N THR A 122 -12.29 37.16 -4.55
CA THR A 122 -12.83 38.33 -5.26
C THR A 122 -13.42 37.92 -6.61
N THR A 123 -14.54 38.53 -7.01
CA THR A 123 -15.26 38.21 -8.26
C THR A 123 -14.91 39.11 -9.46
N GLU A 124 -14.05 40.13 -9.29
CA GLU A 124 -13.68 41.03 -10.39
C GLU A 124 -12.50 40.49 -11.23
N ALA A 125 -12.74 40.39 -12.55
CA ALA A 125 -11.88 39.74 -13.55
C ALA A 125 -11.42 40.70 -14.67
N GLU A 126 -11.30 42.00 -14.42
CA GLU A 126 -10.78 42.95 -15.40
C GLU A 126 -9.24 42.89 -15.44
N SER A 127 -8.75 41.86 -16.13
CA SER A 127 -7.34 41.41 -16.19
C SER A 127 -6.76 41.01 -14.83
N LEU A 128 -6.30 39.76 -14.76
CA LEU A 128 -5.59 39.30 -13.57
C LEU A 128 -4.19 39.93 -13.61
N ALA A 129 -4.00 40.97 -12.81
CA ALA A 129 -2.71 41.64 -12.67
C ALA A 129 -1.63 40.59 -12.35
N VAL A 130 -0.54 40.62 -13.11
CA VAL A 130 0.61 39.76 -12.87
C VAL A 130 1.64 40.57 -12.10
N ASP A 131 1.87 40.16 -10.86
CA ASP A 131 2.98 40.67 -10.06
C ASP A 131 4.28 39.96 -10.46
N GLY A 132 5.39 40.69 -10.44
CA GLY A 132 6.73 40.16 -10.73
C GLY A 132 7.04 40.09 -12.23
N LEU A 133 8.18 39.48 -12.55
CA LEU A 133 8.66 39.32 -13.92
C LEU A 133 7.83 38.27 -14.67
N VAL A 134 7.46 38.59 -15.90
CA VAL A 134 6.90 37.63 -16.86
C VAL A 134 7.99 37.23 -17.83
N ASN A 135 8.38 35.96 -17.82
CA ASN A 135 9.34 35.42 -18.76
C ASN A 135 8.64 35.01 -20.07
N ARG A 136 7.55 34.24 -19.94
CA ARG A 136 6.80 33.71 -21.07
C ARG A 136 5.33 33.52 -20.74
N THR A 137 4.53 33.24 -21.76
CA THR A 137 3.11 32.91 -21.63
C THR A 137 2.82 31.49 -22.10
N VAL A 138 1.94 30.78 -21.37
CA VAL A 138 1.44 29.45 -21.77
C VAL A 138 -0.04 29.56 -22.05
N SER A 139 -0.46 29.16 -23.25
CA SER A 139 -1.87 29.08 -23.63
C SER A 139 -2.33 27.63 -23.58
N TYR A 140 -3.51 27.40 -22.98
CA TYR A 140 -4.03 26.07 -22.79
C TYR A 140 -5.57 26.03 -22.76
N GLU A 141 -6.11 24.88 -23.14
CA GLU A 141 -7.52 24.50 -23.04
C GLU A 141 -7.66 23.29 -22.13
N VAL A 142 -8.52 23.38 -21.12
CA VAL A 142 -8.80 22.27 -20.21
C VAL A 142 -10.22 21.79 -20.43
N ARG A 143 -10.38 20.47 -20.55
CA ARG A 143 -11.69 19.78 -20.53
C ARG A 143 -11.76 18.89 -19.29
N LEU A 144 -12.63 19.26 -18.35
CA LEU A 144 -12.87 18.50 -17.15
C LEU A 144 -13.58 17.17 -17.46
N ASN A 145 -13.14 16.08 -16.83
CA ASN A 145 -13.76 14.76 -16.90
C ASN A 145 -14.36 14.32 -15.55
N ARG A 146 -14.20 15.15 -14.53
CA ARG A 146 -14.74 15.04 -13.18
C ARG A 146 -15.30 16.38 -12.74
N SER A 147 -16.14 16.38 -11.70
CA SER A 147 -16.60 17.62 -11.08
C SER A 147 -15.44 18.33 -10.38
N ALA A 148 -15.48 19.66 -10.39
CA ALA A 148 -14.43 20.49 -9.80
C ALA A 148 -15.00 21.78 -9.22
N SER A 149 -14.38 22.31 -8.17
CA SER A 149 -14.66 23.65 -7.63
C SER A 149 -13.52 24.63 -7.92
N ALA A 150 -12.39 24.13 -8.44
CA ALA A 150 -11.28 24.94 -8.95
C ALA A 150 -11.12 24.75 -10.46
N LEU A 151 -10.58 25.77 -11.15
CA LEU A 151 -10.13 25.66 -12.52
C LEU A 151 -8.61 25.43 -12.50
N PRO A 152 -8.11 24.23 -12.87
CA PRO A 152 -6.69 23.99 -13.04
C PRO A 152 -5.97 25.01 -13.95
N THR A 153 -4.87 25.58 -13.47
CA THR A 153 -4.12 26.58 -14.23
C THR A 153 -2.63 26.34 -14.20
N VAL A 154 -1.93 26.72 -15.27
CA VAL A 154 -0.46 26.80 -15.23
C VAL A 154 -0.10 28.07 -14.48
N TRP A 155 0.61 27.97 -13.34
CA TRP A 155 1.01 29.11 -12.49
C TRP A 155 -0.10 30.17 -12.24
N ARG A 156 -0.05 31.32 -12.94
CA ARG A 156 -1.00 32.42 -12.80
C ARG A 156 -1.64 32.79 -14.15
N PRO A 157 -2.95 32.57 -14.30
CA PRO A 157 -3.68 33.00 -15.50
C PRO A 157 -3.72 34.53 -15.58
N GLN A 158 -3.49 35.08 -16.76
CA GLN A 158 -3.74 36.48 -17.13
C GLN A 158 -5.15 36.67 -17.68
N ARG A 159 -5.61 35.66 -18.43
CA ARG A 159 -6.92 35.63 -19.09
C ARG A 159 -7.51 34.24 -18.99
N ILE A 160 -8.81 34.17 -18.71
CA ILE A 160 -9.60 32.94 -18.74
C ILE A 160 -10.85 33.22 -19.56
N ALA A 161 -11.09 32.41 -20.59
CA ALA A 161 -12.29 32.40 -21.39
C ALA A 161 -13.13 31.18 -21.01
N THR A 162 -14.23 31.44 -20.30
CA THR A 162 -15.16 30.43 -19.79
C THR A 162 -16.56 31.03 -19.69
N ASP A 163 -17.59 30.20 -19.82
CA ASP A 163 -18.99 30.58 -19.61
C ASP A 163 -19.40 30.49 -18.12
N THR A 164 -18.49 30.03 -17.26
CA THR A 164 -18.75 29.88 -15.82
C THR A 164 -18.26 31.08 -15.03
N GLN A 165 -19.07 31.54 -14.08
CA GLN A 165 -18.65 32.52 -13.09
C GLN A 165 -17.55 31.93 -12.19
N PHE A 166 -16.50 32.72 -11.98
CA PHE A 166 -15.38 32.35 -11.14
C PHE A 166 -14.93 33.52 -10.28
N GLY A 167 -14.41 33.20 -9.10
CA GLY A 167 -13.66 34.11 -8.26
C GLY A 167 -12.18 33.77 -8.22
N VAL A 168 -11.39 34.71 -7.74
CA VAL A 168 -9.93 34.63 -7.62
C VAL A 168 -9.56 34.71 -6.15
N THR A 169 -8.85 33.70 -5.65
CA THR A 169 -8.39 33.74 -4.26
C THR A 169 -7.27 34.76 -4.07
N PRO A 170 -6.94 35.17 -2.83
CA PRO A 170 -5.79 36.03 -2.55
C PRO A 170 -4.47 35.44 -3.07
N GLN A 171 -4.33 34.12 -3.00
CA GLN A 171 -3.18 33.38 -3.50
C GLN A 171 -3.21 33.26 -5.04
N ARG A 172 -4.24 33.76 -5.71
CA ARG A 172 -4.46 33.73 -7.17
C ARG A 172 -4.82 32.35 -7.73
N ALA A 173 -5.54 31.53 -6.96
CA ALA A 173 -6.18 30.32 -7.49
C ALA A 173 -7.57 30.68 -8.04
N ILE A 174 -8.05 29.95 -9.04
CA ILE A 174 -9.33 30.22 -9.70
C ILE A 174 -10.39 29.25 -9.19
N ARG A 175 -11.47 29.82 -8.65
CA ARG A 175 -12.54 29.09 -7.98
C ARG A 175 -13.84 29.31 -8.73
N ALA A 176 -14.53 28.24 -9.09
CA ALA A 176 -15.87 28.35 -9.60
C ALA A 176 -16.82 28.75 -8.45
N GLU A 177 -17.78 29.64 -8.71
CA GLU A 177 -18.79 30.02 -7.71
C GLU A 177 -19.78 28.87 -7.43
N SER A 178 -19.92 27.95 -8.38
CA SER A 178 -20.72 26.73 -8.25
C SER A 178 -19.91 25.52 -8.78
N PRO A 179 -20.13 24.31 -8.25
CA PRO A 179 -19.44 23.12 -8.73
C PRO A 179 -19.58 22.93 -10.24
N LEU A 180 -18.45 22.76 -10.93
CA LEU A 180 -18.38 22.50 -12.35
C LEU A 180 -18.75 21.04 -12.64
N SER A 181 -19.51 20.82 -13.71
CA SER A 181 -19.87 19.48 -14.17
C SER A 181 -18.77 18.86 -15.04
N PRO A 182 -18.64 17.52 -15.07
CA PRO A 182 -17.83 16.84 -16.08
C PRO A 182 -18.22 17.30 -17.50
N GLY A 183 -17.23 17.53 -18.36
CA GLY A 183 -17.38 18.05 -19.71
C GLY A 183 -17.17 19.58 -19.82
N THR A 184 -17.13 20.31 -18.70
CA THR A 184 -16.82 21.74 -18.69
C THR A 184 -15.47 22.00 -19.35
N THR A 185 -15.44 22.99 -20.25
CA THR A 185 -14.25 23.37 -21.02
C THR A 185 -13.97 24.85 -20.85
N TYR A 186 -12.69 25.22 -20.70
CA TYR A 186 -12.27 26.62 -20.66
C TYR A 186 -10.89 26.78 -21.29
N ARG A 187 -10.60 27.98 -21.79
CA ARG A 187 -9.28 28.37 -22.28
C ARG A 187 -8.66 29.37 -21.33
N ALA A 188 -7.36 29.29 -21.12
CA ALA A 188 -6.63 30.26 -20.34
C ALA A 188 -5.26 30.56 -20.96
N THR A 189 -4.73 31.73 -20.62
CA THR A 189 -3.36 32.09 -20.90
C THR A 189 -2.73 32.55 -19.61
N SER A 190 -1.65 31.91 -19.23
CA SER A 190 -0.91 32.21 -18.01
C SER A 190 0.40 32.88 -18.31
N ALA A 191 0.78 33.84 -17.47
CA ALA A 191 2.18 34.24 -17.38
C ALA A 191 2.97 33.13 -16.69
N VAL A 192 4.28 33.07 -16.87
CA VAL A 192 5.18 32.18 -16.13
C VAL A 192 6.43 33.00 -15.79
N PRO A 193 6.92 32.95 -14.55
CA PRO A 193 8.06 33.75 -14.13
C PRO A 193 9.37 33.16 -14.68
N PRO A 194 10.45 33.94 -14.69
CA PRO A 194 11.79 33.41 -14.89
C PRO A 194 12.08 32.29 -13.89
N ARG A 195 12.72 31.23 -14.37
CA ARG A 195 13.16 30.07 -13.57
C ARG A 195 14.61 29.70 -13.84
N ASP A 196 15.38 30.67 -14.35
CA ASP A 196 16.80 30.53 -14.57
C ASP A 196 17.51 30.69 -13.22
N PRO A 197 18.27 29.69 -12.74
CA PRO A 197 19.05 29.78 -11.51
C PRO A 197 19.89 31.06 -11.42
N ALA A 198 20.49 31.50 -12.52
CA ALA A 198 21.32 32.70 -12.56
C ALA A 198 20.53 33.99 -12.34
N VAL A 199 19.23 34.00 -12.62
CA VAL A 199 18.34 35.14 -12.31
C VAL A 199 17.90 35.05 -10.85
N LEU A 200 17.55 33.85 -10.38
CA LEU A 200 17.04 33.65 -9.01
C LEU A 200 18.10 33.87 -7.94
N SER A 201 19.37 33.54 -8.19
CA SER A 201 20.47 33.79 -7.26
C SER A 201 20.74 35.29 -7.04
N THR A 202 20.28 36.17 -7.94
CA THR A 202 20.44 37.62 -7.76
C THR A 202 19.40 38.25 -6.83
N ALA A 203 18.35 37.51 -6.47
CA ALA A 203 17.28 38.03 -5.63
C ALA A 203 17.72 38.11 -4.15
N GLY A 204 17.51 39.27 -3.54
CA GLY A 204 17.80 39.52 -2.12
C GLY A 204 16.64 39.16 -1.18
N ARG A 205 16.69 39.68 0.06
CA ARG A 205 15.68 39.47 1.12
C ARG A 205 14.76 40.67 1.35
N ASP A 206 14.73 41.63 0.43
CA ASP A 206 13.89 42.83 0.52
C ASP A 206 12.44 42.52 0.14
N TYR A 207 11.76 41.79 1.00
CA TYR A 207 10.38 41.36 0.77
C TYR A 207 9.38 42.48 1.07
N PRO A 208 8.28 42.59 0.30
CA PRO A 208 7.17 43.42 0.71
C PRO A 208 6.63 42.95 2.07
N VAL A 209 6.45 43.86 3.03
CA VAL A 209 6.03 43.55 4.42
C VAL A 209 4.79 42.64 4.48
N ALA A 210 3.81 42.87 3.60
CA ALA A 210 2.59 42.06 3.55
C ALA A 210 2.83 40.61 3.05
N ILE A 211 3.85 40.40 2.21
CA ILE A 211 4.27 39.07 1.76
C ILE A 211 5.06 38.39 2.87
N GLU A 212 6.07 39.08 3.42
CA GLU A 212 6.91 38.55 4.49
C GLU A 212 6.05 38.08 5.67
N GLN A 213 5.27 38.98 6.30
CA GLN A 213 4.47 38.66 7.49
C GLN A 213 3.49 37.50 7.29
N ARG A 214 2.91 37.38 6.09
CA ARG A 214 1.92 36.34 5.80
C ARG A 214 2.58 35.00 5.51
N TYR A 215 3.68 35.01 4.77
CA TYR A 215 4.27 33.80 4.19
C TYR A 215 5.56 33.34 4.88
N THR A 216 5.95 33.97 5.99
CA THR A 216 6.95 33.46 6.95
C THR A 216 6.32 32.93 8.25
N GLN A 217 4.98 32.97 8.36
CA GLN A 217 4.27 32.52 9.56
C GLN A 217 4.48 31.03 9.84
N LEU A 218 4.79 30.71 11.10
CA LEU A 218 4.83 29.36 11.65
C LEU A 218 4.02 29.30 12.96
N PRO A 219 3.48 28.12 13.34
CA PRO A 219 2.88 27.94 14.67
C PRO A 219 3.96 28.08 15.77
N GLY A 220 3.57 28.21 17.05
CA GLY A 220 4.49 28.51 18.18
C GLY A 220 5.63 27.50 18.42
N VAL A 221 6.21 27.51 19.62
CA VAL A 221 7.47 26.85 20.11
C VAL A 221 7.91 25.48 19.53
N ALA A 222 7.05 24.71 18.87
CA ALA A 222 7.36 23.45 18.18
C ALA A 222 8.34 23.59 16.99
N ASN A 223 8.69 24.82 16.57
CA ASN A 223 9.58 25.04 15.42
C ASN A 223 11.05 25.31 15.78
N THR A 224 11.41 25.50 17.05
CA THR A 224 12.79 25.84 17.43
C THR A 224 13.81 24.75 17.04
N ARG A 225 13.42 23.47 17.11
CA ARG A 225 14.27 22.34 16.66
C ARG A 225 14.47 22.37 15.13
N LEU A 226 13.40 22.62 14.38
CA LEU A 226 13.42 22.70 12.93
C LEU A 226 14.21 23.94 12.45
N GLU A 227 14.04 25.08 13.10
CA GLU A 227 14.79 26.32 12.88
C GLU A 227 16.28 26.09 13.10
N SER A 228 16.69 25.61 14.27
CA SER A 228 18.11 25.35 14.56
C SER A 228 18.76 24.36 13.58
N PHE A 229 17.99 23.37 13.14
CA PHE A 229 18.45 22.43 12.12
C PHE A 229 18.61 23.10 10.75
N THR A 230 17.63 23.90 10.36
CA THR A 230 17.66 24.61 9.06
C THR A 230 18.77 25.65 9.04
N ASP A 231 18.99 26.38 10.13
CA ASP A 231 20.09 27.36 10.27
C ASP A 231 21.45 26.70 10.00
N ARG A 232 21.68 25.49 10.54
CA ARG A 232 22.92 24.73 10.30
C ARG A 232 22.98 24.19 8.88
N LEU A 233 21.86 23.68 8.37
CA LEU A 233 21.80 23.13 7.02
C LEU A 233 22.11 24.19 5.96
N THR A 234 21.69 25.44 6.19
CA THR A 234 21.82 26.53 5.22
C THR A 234 22.82 27.59 5.64
N ALA A 235 23.79 27.25 6.49
CA ALA A 235 24.78 28.19 7.03
C ALA A 235 25.64 28.84 5.93
N ASP A 236 25.95 28.08 4.88
CA ASP A 236 26.78 28.52 3.75
C ASP A 236 25.97 29.12 2.58
N ALA A 237 24.64 29.22 2.72
CA ALA A 237 23.79 29.83 1.69
C ALA A 237 23.78 31.35 1.81
N GLU A 238 24.24 32.05 0.77
CA GLU A 238 24.30 33.52 0.74
C GLU A 238 22.98 34.13 0.25
N THR A 239 22.22 33.39 -0.57
CA THR A 239 21.00 33.88 -1.23
C THR A 239 19.76 33.04 -0.86
N PRO A 240 18.54 33.61 -0.90
CA PRO A 240 17.31 32.83 -0.71
C PRO A 240 17.17 31.66 -1.69
N TYR A 241 17.75 31.78 -2.88
CA TYR A 241 17.73 30.72 -3.88
C TYR A 241 18.63 29.55 -3.47
N GLU A 242 19.85 29.84 -3.01
CA GLU A 242 20.75 28.83 -2.45
C GLU A 242 20.16 28.18 -1.21
N THR A 243 19.55 28.96 -0.30
CA THR A 243 18.86 28.42 0.87
C THR A 243 17.76 27.44 0.45
N ALA A 244 16.92 27.80 -0.54
CA ALA A 244 15.87 26.92 -1.04
C ALA A 244 16.42 25.65 -1.69
N THR A 245 17.49 25.78 -2.47
CA THR A 245 18.14 24.66 -3.16
C THR A 245 18.78 23.69 -2.17
N GLN A 246 19.47 24.17 -1.14
CA GLN A 246 20.09 23.30 -0.12
C GLN A 246 19.03 22.54 0.70
N ILE A 247 17.92 23.20 1.06
CA ILE A 247 16.81 22.55 1.77
C ILE A 247 16.19 21.46 0.89
N GLU A 248 15.93 21.76 -0.37
CA GLU A 248 15.39 20.81 -1.35
C GLU A 248 16.30 19.59 -1.51
N GLN A 249 17.58 19.82 -1.83
CA GLN A 249 18.56 18.75 -2.01
C GLN A 249 18.69 17.87 -0.77
N TRP A 250 18.65 18.46 0.43
CA TRP A 250 18.67 17.69 1.66
C TRP A 250 17.44 16.80 1.79
N LEU A 251 16.24 17.31 1.51
CA LEU A 251 15.00 16.54 1.55
C LEU A 251 15.02 15.40 0.54
N GLU A 252 15.44 15.66 -0.70
CA GLU A 252 15.52 14.65 -1.75
C GLU A 252 16.56 13.57 -1.45
N THR A 253 17.69 13.94 -0.86
CA THR A 253 18.79 13.01 -0.56
C THR A 253 18.51 12.17 0.69
N ASN A 254 17.85 12.73 1.71
CA ASN A 254 17.73 12.10 3.02
C ASN A 254 16.35 11.47 3.28
N LYS A 255 15.34 11.72 2.43
CA LYS A 255 13.97 11.19 2.61
C LYS A 255 13.53 10.39 1.39
N THR A 256 12.89 9.24 1.64
CA THR A 256 12.41 8.35 0.58
C THR A 256 10.98 8.69 0.16
N TYR A 257 10.69 8.71 -1.14
CA TYR A 257 9.30 8.80 -1.62
C TYR A 257 8.55 7.47 -1.43
N SER A 258 7.46 7.48 -0.65
CA SER A 258 6.58 6.34 -0.41
C SER A 258 5.15 6.77 -0.11
N LEU A 259 4.20 6.14 -0.80
CA LEU A 259 2.76 6.27 -0.51
C LEU A 259 2.31 5.41 0.69
N ASN A 260 3.17 4.50 1.17
CA ASN A 260 2.87 3.60 2.29
C ASN A 260 3.58 4.05 3.57
N VAL A 261 3.07 5.13 4.15
CA VAL A 261 3.58 5.70 5.41
C VAL A 261 2.43 6.00 6.35
N SER A 262 2.69 5.83 7.64
CA SER A 262 1.77 6.27 8.69
C SER A 262 1.95 7.75 8.94
N ARG A 263 0.87 8.43 9.33
CA ARG A 263 0.96 9.82 9.78
C ARG A 263 1.67 9.84 11.14
N PRO A 264 2.64 10.75 11.36
CA PRO A 264 3.24 10.90 12.68
C PRO A 264 2.24 11.49 13.68
N ASP A 265 2.40 11.15 14.95
CA ASP A 265 1.50 11.57 16.05
C ASP A 265 1.96 12.88 16.73
N GLY A 266 3.06 13.49 16.27
CA GLY A 266 3.64 14.68 16.88
C GLY A 266 2.92 15.98 16.51
N ASP A 267 3.35 17.06 17.18
CA ASP A 267 2.69 18.37 17.13
C ASP A 267 3.00 19.16 15.85
N SER A 268 4.07 18.78 15.12
CA SER A 268 4.47 19.43 13.87
C SER A 268 4.88 18.40 12.82
N ILE A 269 4.03 18.23 11.81
CA ILE A 269 4.26 17.33 10.68
C ILE A 269 5.59 17.62 9.99
N ALA A 270 5.93 18.90 9.83
CA ALA A 270 7.20 19.31 9.25
C ALA A 270 8.41 18.81 10.05
N SER A 271 8.38 18.98 11.38
CA SER A 271 9.45 18.52 12.27
C SER A 271 9.53 17.00 12.30
N ASP A 272 8.39 16.32 12.43
CA ASP A 272 8.33 14.86 12.49
C ASP A 272 8.85 14.24 11.19
N PHE A 273 8.49 14.80 10.03
CA PHE A 273 9.01 14.32 8.77
C PHE A 273 10.53 14.48 8.66
N VAL A 274 11.07 15.61 9.13
CA VAL A 274 12.50 15.89 9.09
C VAL A 274 13.29 14.98 10.04
N PHE A 275 12.81 14.71 11.25
CA PHE A 275 13.60 14.02 12.27
C PHE A 275 13.21 12.58 12.57
N GLU A 276 11.93 12.22 12.39
CA GLU A 276 11.37 10.97 12.90
C GLU A 276 10.88 10.04 11.78
N MET A 277 10.72 10.55 10.55
CA MET A 277 10.29 9.76 9.39
C MET A 277 11.40 9.56 8.37
N ASP A 278 11.53 8.34 7.86
CA ASP A 278 12.48 8.02 6.76
C ASP A 278 11.85 8.16 5.37
N ALA A 279 10.52 8.13 5.29
CA ALA A 279 9.79 8.15 4.02
C ALA A 279 8.49 8.95 4.11
N GLY A 280 8.05 9.50 2.98
CA GLY A 280 6.82 10.29 2.86
C GLY A 280 6.38 10.46 1.40
N TYR A 281 5.29 11.16 1.17
CA TYR A 281 4.83 11.57 -0.16
C TYR A 281 4.70 13.09 -0.23
N CYS A 282 4.29 13.61 -1.40
CA CYS A 282 4.43 15.02 -1.76
C CYS A 282 3.93 16.02 -0.71
N GLU A 283 2.88 15.73 0.04
CA GLU A 283 2.39 16.63 1.09
C GLU A 283 3.41 16.84 2.23
N TYR A 284 4.13 15.78 2.63
CA TYR A 284 5.15 15.87 3.69
C TYR A 284 6.36 16.65 3.20
N PHE A 285 6.88 16.32 2.01
CA PHE A 285 8.00 17.02 1.40
C PHE A 285 7.72 18.50 1.23
N ALA A 286 6.59 18.86 0.60
CA ALA A 286 6.21 20.25 0.40
C ALA A 286 5.95 20.99 1.72
N THR A 287 5.33 20.34 2.69
CA THR A 287 5.08 20.95 4.01
C THR A 287 6.39 21.23 4.75
N SER A 288 7.32 20.27 4.77
CA SER A 288 8.61 20.44 5.43
C SER A 288 9.47 21.49 4.75
N MET A 289 9.56 21.51 3.42
CA MET A 289 10.30 22.54 2.71
C MET A 289 9.73 23.94 2.98
N VAL A 290 8.40 24.13 2.93
CA VAL A 290 7.81 25.43 3.27
C VAL A 290 8.14 25.80 4.71
N ALA A 291 8.00 24.86 5.65
CA ALA A 291 8.28 25.16 7.06
C ALA A 291 9.75 25.56 7.29
N MET A 292 10.70 24.82 6.70
CA MET A 292 12.13 25.12 6.76
C MET A 292 12.46 26.48 6.11
N LEU A 293 11.91 26.79 4.93
CA LEU A 293 12.09 28.11 4.32
C LEU A 293 11.60 29.25 5.21
N ARG A 294 10.46 29.02 5.87
CA ARG A 294 9.86 30.02 6.78
C ARG A 294 10.67 30.23 8.06
N THR A 295 11.37 29.21 8.57
CA THR A 295 12.31 29.41 9.70
C THR A 295 13.46 30.34 9.29
N GLN A 296 13.87 30.30 8.02
CA GLN A 296 14.90 31.18 7.46
C GLN A 296 14.37 32.56 7.02
N GLY A 297 13.12 32.91 7.35
CA GLY A 297 12.50 34.16 6.94
C GLY A 297 12.23 34.28 5.44
N ILE A 298 12.25 33.17 4.69
CA ILE A 298 11.98 33.16 3.25
C ILE A 298 10.47 32.95 3.03
N PRO A 299 9.76 33.87 2.36
CA PRO A 299 8.34 33.74 2.12
C PRO A 299 8.04 32.58 1.17
N ALA A 300 7.37 31.56 1.68
CA ALA A 300 7.05 30.33 0.96
C ALA A 300 5.60 29.92 1.18
N ARG A 301 4.98 29.22 0.22
CA ARG A 301 3.59 28.77 0.33
C ARG A 301 3.39 27.35 -0.19
N TYR A 302 2.47 26.64 0.45
CA TYR A 302 2.06 25.29 0.10
C TYR A 302 1.05 25.33 -1.06
N VAL A 303 1.29 24.55 -2.11
CA VAL A 303 0.50 24.56 -3.34
C VAL A 303 0.01 23.15 -3.65
N VAL A 304 -1.21 23.06 -4.16
CA VAL A 304 -1.84 21.80 -4.56
C VAL A 304 -2.37 21.87 -5.97
N GLY A 305 -2.41 20.71 -6.63
CA GLY A 305 -2.94 20.55 -7.96
C GLY A 305 -2.56 19.21 -8.55
N TYR A 306 -2.06 19.23 -9.78
CA TYR A 306 -1.62 18.04 -10.48
C TYR A 306 -0.25 18.26 -11.14
N SER A 307 0.57 17.21 -11.18
CA SER A 307 1.75 17.11 -12.05
C SER A 307 1.34 17.09 -13.52
N THR A 308 2.31 17.10 -14.44
CA THR A 308 2.09 17.31 -15.89
C THR A 308 1.09 16.33 -16.49
N GLY A 309 1.14 15.07 -16.05
CA GLY A 309 0.33 13.97 -16.56
C GLY A 309 0.85 13.38 -17.87
N GLN A 310 0.14 12.38 -18.39
CA GLN A 310 0.59 11.62 -19.56
C GLN A 310 0.47 12.46 -20.84
N ARG A 311 1.57 12.70 -21.54
CA ARG A 311 1.52 13.22 -22.92
C ARG A 311 0.91 12.16 -23.84
N THR A 312 -0.19 12.52 -24.51
CA THR A 312 -1.01 11.62 -25.37
C THR A 312 -1.12 12.11 -26.82
N GLY A 313 -0.61 13.29 -27.11
CA GLY A 313 -0.49 13.88 -28.44
C GLY A 313 0.64 14.93 -28.45
N GLU A 314 0.80 15.65 -29.56
CA GLU A 314 1.84 16.67 -29.69
C GLU A 314 1.72 17.73 -28.59
N ASN A 315 0.52 18.23 -28.33
CA ASN A 315 0.25 19.25 -27.31
C ASN A 315 -0.85 18.81 -26.32
N THR A 316 -1.13 17.51 -26.24
CA THR A 316 -2.27 16.98 -25.48
C THR A 316 -1.82 16.14 -24.30
N TYR A 317 -2.35 16.44 -23.12
CA TYR A 317 -2.02 15.81 -21.85
C TYR A 317 -3.26 15.20 -21.21
N THR A 318 -3.14 13.96 -20.75
CA THR A 318 -4.18 13.26 -19.98
C THR A 318 -3.77 13.26 -18.51
N VAL A 319 -4.51 13.99 -17.68
CA VAL A 319 -4.24 14.11 -16.25
C VAL A 319 -5.19 13.21 -15.46
N ARG A 320 -4.62 12.37 -14.61
CA ARG A 320 -5.33 11.32 -13.86
C ARG A 320 -5.30 11.59 -12.35
N GLY A 321 -6.09 10.82 -11.60
CA GLY A 321 -6.09 10.90 -10.13
C GLY A 321 -4.71 10.70 -9.52
N MET A 322 -3.92 9.76 -10.06
CA MET A 322 -2.55 9.50 -9.64
C MET A 322 -1.56 10.65 -9.88
N ASN A 323 -1.95 11.67 -10.64
CA ASN A 323 -1.13 12.86 -10.87
C ASN A 323 -1.41 13.97 -9.85
N ALA A 324 -2.31 13.76 -8.87
CA ALA A 324 -2.54 14.73 -7.81
C ALA A 324 -1.23 14.97 -7.05
N HIS A 325 -0.83 16.23 -6.91
CA HIS A 325 0.49 16.58 -6.41
C HIS A 325 0.47 17.85 -5.57
N ALA A 326 1.37 17.91 -4.60
CA ALA A 326 1.61 19.06 -3.74
C ALA A 326 3.07 19.52 -3.89
N TRP A 327 3.28 20.82 -3.93
CA TRP A 327 4.60 21.42 -4.16
C TRP A 327 4.71 22.79 -3.47
N VAL A 328 5.85 23.46 -3.66
CA VAL A 328 6.19 24.72 -3.01
C VAL A 328 6.26 25.85 -4.01
N GLU A 329 5.80 27.04 -3.62
CA GLU A 329 6.18 28.26 -4.31
C GLU A 329 6.96 29.17 -3.34
N VAL A 330 8.13 29.64 -3.78
CA VAL A 330 9.05 30.51 -3.05
C VAL A 330 9.00 31.91 -3.66
N TYR A 331 8.93 32.94 -2.84
CA TYR A 331 8.89 34.32 -3.32
C TYR A 331 10.30 34.92 -3.41
N PHE A 332 10.66 35.38 -4.60
CA PHE A 332 11.88 36.14 -4.85
C PHE A 332 11.50 37.59 -5.17
N PRO A 333 12.12 38.61 -4.54
CA PRO A 333 11.88 40.00 -4.90
C PRO A 333 12.10 40.23 -6.39
N ASP A 334 11.30 41.13 -6.96
CA ASP A 334 11.25 41.48 -8.39
C ASP A 334 10.82 40.35 -9.35
N VAL A 335 11.18 39.09 -9.09
CA VAL A 335 10.79 37.92 -9.90
C VAL A 335 9.36 37.46 -9.57
N GLY A 336 9.02 37.39 -8.28
CA GLY A 336 7.74 36.90 -7.79
C GLY A 336 7.79 35.45 -7.29
N TRP A 337 6.65 34.75 -7.37
CA TRP A 337 6.50 33.38 -6.87
C TRP A 337 7.02 32.35 -7.87
N VAL A 338 8.03 31.58 -7.49
CA VAL A 338 8.66 30.55 -8.33
C VAL A 338 8.42 29.17 -7.72
N ARG A 339 8.12 28.19 -8.56
CA ARG A 339 7.83 26.81 -8.14
C ARG A 339 9.11 26.05 -7.79
N PHE A 340 9.08 25.37 -6.65
CA PHE A 340 10.00 24.33 -6.20
C PHE A 340 9.21 23.04 -5.89
N ASP A 341 9.81 21.87 -6.10
CA ASP A 341 9.20 20.56 -5.89
C ASP A 341 10.18 19.63 -5.17
N PRO A 342 10.18 19.63 -3.82
CA PRO A 342 11.13 18.85 -3.01
C PRO A 342 10.85 17.34 -3.03
N THR A 343 9.90 16.88 -3.85
CA THR A 343 9.55 15.47 -3.94
C THR A 343 10.45 14.80 -4.99
N PRO A 344 11.20 13.74 -4.64
CA PRO A 344 12.08 13.04 -5.59
C PRO A 344 11.38 12.70 -6.92
N GLY A 345 11.68 13.47 -7.95
CA GLY A 345 10.88 13.49 -9.19
C GLY A 345 10.93 12.16 -9.94
N SER A 346 12.12 11.57 -10.06
CA SER A 346 12.31 10.27 -10.74
C SER A 346 11.54 9.14 -10.05
N ASP A 347 11.61 9.04 -8.71
CA ASP A 347 10.93 7.98 -7.96
C ASP A 347 9.40 8.13 -8.03
N ARG A 348 8.88 9.37 -8.02
CA ARG A 348 7.46 9.64 -8.21
C ARG A 348 6.99 9.26 -9.62
N LEU A 349 7.71 9.67 -10.65
CA LEU A 349 7.39 9.33 -12.04
C LEU A 349 7.43 7.80 -12.28
N ASP A 350 8.37 7.11 -11.64
CA ASP A 350 8.47 5.65 -11.64
C ASP A 350 7.22 5.01 -11.03
N ALA A 351 6.78 5.50 -9.87
CA ALA A 351 5.56 5.03 -9.21
C ALA A 351 4.29 5.28 -10.03
N GLU A 352 4.17 6.45 -10.68
CA GLU A 352 3.05 6.77 -11.57
C GLU A 352 3.01 5.84 -12.80
N ARG A 353 4.17 5.61 -13.43
CA ARG A 353 4.32 4.70 -14.57
C ARG A 353 3.94 3.27 -14.20
N GLN A 354 4.48 2.74 -13.11
CA GLN A 354 4.14 1.39 -12.62
C GLN A 354 2.65 1.28 -12.30
N THR A 355 2.05 2.32 -11.73
CA THR A 355 0.61 2.36 -11.45
C THR A 355 -0.23 2.31 -12.73
N LEU A 356 0.14 3.09 -13.74
CA LEU A 356 -0.56 3.06 -15.03
C LEU A 356 -0.43 1.71 -15.73
N GLN A 357 0.77 1.12 -15.73
CA GLN A 357 1.02 -0.19 -16.32
C GLN A 357 0.20 -1.30 -15.64
N ARG A 358 0.17 -1.31 -14.30
CA ARG A 358 -0.60 -2.29 -13.51
C ARG A 358 -2.10 -2.19 -13.74
N GLN A 359 -2.68 -0.98 -13.68
CA GLN A 359 -4.13 -0.80 -13.75
C GLN A 359 -4.69 -0.68 -15.17
N ARG A 360 -3.86 -0.30 -16.15
CA ARG A 360 -4.25 -0.14 -17.55
C ARG A 360 -3.18 -0.71 -18.49
N PRO A 361 -3.01 -2.04 -18.54
CA PRO A 361 -2.11 -2.67 -19.51
C PRO A 361 -2.52 -2.27 -20.93
N GLY A 362 -1.58 -1.68 -21.68
CA GLY A 362 -1.82 -1.17 -23.04
C GLY A 362 -2.21 0.31 -23.14
N ALA A 363 -2.19 1.10 -22.06
CA ALA A 363 -2.47 2.55 -22.08
C ALA A 363 -1.36 3.42 -22.75
N GLY A 364 -0.47 2.80 -23.53
CA GLY A 364 0.71 3.44 -24.11
C GLY A 364 1.86 3.62 -23.12
N SER A 365 2.99 4.11 -23.62
CA SER A 365 4.17 4.40 -22.80
C SER A 365 3.93 5.63 -21.93
N TYR A 366 4.22 5.53 -20.64
CA TYR A 366 4.27 6.66 -19.71
C TYR A 366 5.72 7.15 -19.62
N ASN A 367 6.22 7.73 -20.71
CA ASN A 367 7.61 8.20 -20.81
C ASN A 367 7.57 9.69 -21.17
N HIS A 368 7.36 10.52 -20.16
CA HIS A 368 7.32 11.97 -20.31
C HIS A 368 8.34 12.60 -19.37
N THR A 369 9.00 13.65 -19.85
CA THR A 369 9.90 14.46 -19.04
C THR A 369 9.07 15.48 -18.27
N GLU A 370 9.41 15.68 -17.01
CA GLU A 370 8.80 16.66 -16.14
C GLU A 370 9.86 17.66 -15.66
N GLU A 371 9.57 18.96 -15.74
CA GLU A 371 10.41 19.97 -15.11
C GLU A 371 9.94 20.11 -13.65
N GLY A 372 10.85 19.91 -12.69
CA GLY A 372 10.59 20.10 -11.26
C GLY A 372 10.88 21.53 -10.82
N SER A 373 11.90 21.67 -9.97
CA SER A 373 12.47 22.94 -9.51
C SER A 373 13.31 23.64 -10.58
N PRO A 374 13.73 24.90 -10.37
CA PRO A 374 14.58 25.61 -11.30
C PRO A 374 15.88 24.83 -11.60
N GLY A 375 16.13 24.53 -12.87
CA GLY A 375 17.29 23.75 -13.30
C GLY A 375 17.07 22.23 -13.38
N GLU A 376 15.98 21.71 -12.81
CA GLU A 376 15.75 20.26 -12.76
C GLU A 376 14.84 19.75 -13.87
N ARG A 377 15.17 18.54 -14.34
CA ARG A 377 14.34 17.79 -15.28
C ARG A 377 14.42 16.31 -14.97
N PHE A 378 13.26 15.69 -14.80
CA PHE A 378 13.13 14.28 -14.47
C PHE A 378 12.52 13.49 -15.63
N SER A 379 12.92 12.23 -15.74
CA SER A 379 12.35 11.25 -16.66
C SER A 379 12.22 9.91 -15.95
N PRO A 380 11.21 9.08 -16.27
CA PRO A 380 11.07 7.75 -15.67
C PRO A 380 12.28 6.81 -15.92
N ASN A 381 13.23 7.17 -16.77
CA ASN A 381 14.42 6.36 -17.02
C ASN A 381 15.73 7.05 -16.62
N ASP A 382 15.69 8.23 -16.01
CA ASP A 382 16.90 8.89 -15.52
C ASP A 382 17.26 8.31 -14.15
N THR A 383 18.29 7.47 -14.13
CA THR A 383 19.16 7.30 -12.95
C THR A 383 20.01 8.55 -12.84
N ASP A 384 19.57 9.53 -12.06
CA ASP A 384 20.25 10.81 -11.94
C ASP A 384 21.65 10.67 -11.29
N PRO A 385 22.75 11.03 -11.98
CA PRO A 385 24.09 11.15 -11.41
C PRO A 385 24.43 12.56 -10.88
N ASP A 386 23.53 13.54 -11.01
CA ASP A 386 23.81 14.98 -10.87
C ASP A 386 23.51 15.56 -9.47
N LEU A 387 22.95 14.78 -8.54
CA LEU A 387 22.91 15.10 -7.10
C LEU A 387 24.29 14.97 -6.40
N SER A 388 25.38 14.95 -7.17
CA SER A 388 26.77 14.79 -6.71
C SER A 388 27.56 16.10 -6.67
N ALA A 389 27.01 17.23 -7.11
CA ALA A 389 27.73 18.49 -7.20
C ALA A 389 27.76 19.26 -5.85
N GLU A 390 28.95 19.26 -5.24
CA GLU A 390 29.51 20.19 -4.24
C GLU A 390 28.67 20.52 -2.99
N ILE A 391 28.93 19.77 -1.90
CA ILE A 391 28.65 20.20 -0.52
C ILE A 391 29.85 21.02 -0.03
N PRO A 392 29.65 22.23 0.55
CA PRO A 392 30.66 22.90 1.37
C PRO A 392 30.91 22.08 2.65
N ASP A 393 32.18 21.80 2.94
CA ASP A 393 32.61 21.07 4.14
C ASP A 393 32.33 21.88 5.41
N GLY A 394 31.38 21.44 6.24
CA GLY A 394 31.22 21.96 7.59
C GLY A 394 29.93 21.50 8.28
N ILE A 395 30.04 21.23 9.60
CA ILE A 395 28.94 21.01 10.56
C ILE A 395 28.44 19.56 10.67
N LEU A 396 29.28 18.71 11.27
CA LEU A 396 28.82 17.64 12.16
C LEU A 396 29.51 17.78 13.52
N GLU A 397 29.05 18.72 14.33
CA GLU A 397 29.24 18.64 15.79
C GLU A 397 27.86 18.75 16.46
N GLY A 398 27.37 17.61 16.95
CA GLY A 398 26.26 17.53 17.89
C GLY A 398 26.78 17.52 19.33
N PRO A 399 26.03 18.05 20.30
CA PRO A 399 26.49 18.22 21.68
C PRO A 399 26.48 16.90 22.46
N ASN A 400 27.49 16.76 23.34
CA ASN A 400 27.74 15.69 24.30
C ASN A 400 26.51 14.91 24.81
N SER A 401 26.65 13.57 24.79
CA SER A 401 26.14 12.72 25.85
C SER A 401 27.27 11.81 26.35
N ASP A 402 27.73 12.08 27.57
CA ASP A 402 28.49 11.15 28.42
C ASP A 402 27.80 9.79 28.45
N ASN A 403 28.50 8.74 27.99
CA ASN A 403 28.60 7.50 28.75
C ASN A 403 29.83 6.72 28.28
N SER A 404 30.96 6.98 28.93
CA SER A 404 32.15 6.15 28.85
C SER A 404 31.86 4.78 29.47
N THR A 405 31.85 3.74 28.64
CA THR A 405 32.20 2.39 29.08
C THR A 405 33.53 2.05 28.44
N GLU A 406 34.57 2.12 29.27
CA GLU A 406 35.86 1.51 29.01
C GLU A 406 35.66 0.01 28.75
N ASP A 407 36.16 -0.48 27.63
CA ASP A 407 36.80 -1.79 27.62
C ASP A 407 38.17 -1.65 26.94
N SER A 408 39.19 -1.96 27.72
CA SER A 408 40.60 -1.89 27.33
C SER A 408 41.09 -3.29 27.01
N ALA A 409 41.72 -3.48 25.85
CA ALA A 409 42.74 -4.51 25.68
C ALA A 409 43.69 -4.20 24.51
N ASP A 410 44.82 -3.60 24.88
CA ASP A 410 46.19 -4.03 24.58
C ASP A 410 46.58 -4.42 23.14
N GLY A 411 47.57 -3.68 22.61
CA GLY A 411 48.24 -4.02 21.35
C GLY A 411 49.02 -2.83 20.78
N THR A 412 50.24 -2.62 21.28
CA THR A 412 51.25 -1.70 20.74
C THR A 412 51.36 -1.80 19.21
N ASP A 413 50.84 -0.82 18.47
CA ASP A 413 51.18 -0.61 17.05
C ASP A 413 51.07 0.87 16.67
N GLY A 414 52.09 1.39 16.00
CA GLY A 414 52.31 2.81 15.72
C GLY A 414 51.34 3.40 14.70
N ASN A 415 50.10 3.69 15.12
CA ASN A 415 49.18 4.52 14.35
C ASN A 415 49.61 5.99 14.49
N ILE A 416 50.31 6.50 13.48
CA ILE A 416 50.81 7.89 13.40
C ILE A 416 49.68 8.88 13.03
N TYR A 417 48.54 8.36 12.57
CA TYR A 417 47.39 9.14 12.09
C TYR A 417 46.12 8.73 12.80
N ASP A 418 45.27 9.71 13.11
CA ASP A 418 43.89 9.47 13.49
C ASP A 418 43.04 9.28 12.23
N VAL A 419 42.15 8.30 12.28
CA VAL A 419 41.33 7.89 11.13
C VAL A 419 39.91 7.69 11.62
N THR A 420 39.00 8.55 11.15
CA THR A 420 37.59 8.54 11.50
C THR A 420 36.72 8.33 10.26
N LEU A 421 35.54 7.76 10.47
CA LEU A 421 34.52 7.60 9.44
C LEU A 421 33.36 8.53 9.76
N SER A 422 32.79 9.19 8.76
CA SER A 422 31.67 10.13 8.94
C SER A 422 30.40 9.50 9.51
N LYS A 423 30.28 8.17 9.45
CA LYS A 423 29.14 7.38 9.93
C LYS A 423 29.52 5.91 10.04
N GLU A 424 28.68 5.13 10.72
CA GLU A 424 28.84 3.68 10.81
C GLU A 424 28.87 3.03 9.41
N PRO A 425 29.87 2.17 9.14
CA PRO A 425 30.04 1.57 7.83
C PRO A 425 29.04 0.44 7.62
N VAL A 426 28.29 0.52 6.51
CA VAL A 426 27.35 -0.54 6.09
C VAL A 426 27.60 -0.86 4.63
N PRO A 427 27.64 -2.15 4.23
CA PRO A 427 27.92 -2.55 2.86
C PRO A 427 27.11 -1.80 1.81
N GLY A 428 27.80 -1.25 0.80
CA GLY A 428 27.19 -0.46 -0.27
C GLY A 428 26.98 1.01 0.07
N ARG A 429 27.09 1.41 1.33
CA ARG A 429 26.99 2.82 1.76
C ARG A 429 28.28 3.56 1.44
N PHE A 430 28.17 4.80 1.00
CA PHE A 430 29.32 5.70 0.92
C PHE A 430 29.67 6.23 2.32
N VAL A 431 30.95 6.27 2.66
CA VAL A 431 31.48 6.89 3.88
C VAL A 431 32.62 7.84 3.52
N MET A 432 32.74 8.95 4.25
CA MET A 432 33.92 9.80 4.19
C MET A 432 34.93 9.29 5.23
N VAL A 433 36.18 9.13 4.80
CA VAL A 433 37.30 8.81 5.67
C VAL A 433 38.08 10.10 5.90
N THR A 434 38.21 10.51 7.15
CA THR A 434 39.04 11.65 7.55
C THR A 434 40.36 11.13 8.13
N VAL A 435 41.47 11.70 7.67
CA VAL A 435 42.82 11.37 8.12
C VAL A 435 43.47 12.62 8.69
N GLU A 436 43.81 12.57 9.98
CA GLU A 436 44.42 13.67 10.72
C GLU A 436 45.72 13.24 11.39
N ARG A 437 46.61 14.19 11.64
CA ARG A 437 47.78 14.03 12.50
C ARG A 437 47.79 15.20 13.48
N ASP A 438 47.73 14.90 14.77
CA ASP A 438 47.70 15.91 15.85
C ASP A 438 46.59 16.98 15.67
N GLY A 439 45.48 16.62 15.01
CA GLY A 439 44.35 17.50 14.71
C GLY A 439 44.46 18.26 13.38
N ASP A 440 45.57 18.13 12.64
CA ASP A 440 45.73 18.73 11.31
C ASP A 440 45.39 17.72 10.19
N PRO A 441 44.67 18.14 9.14
CA PRO A 441 44.32 17.27 8.02
C PRO A 441 45.56 16.83 7.23
N VAL A 442 45.64 15.55 6.90
CA VAL A 442 46.76 14.99 6.15
C VAL A 442 46.41 14.91 4.68
N THR A 443 47.07 15.71 3.84
CA THR A 443 46.91 15.69 2.37
C THR A 443 47.70 14.56 1.72
N ASP A 444 47.23 14.07 0.57
CA ASP A 444 47.86 13.05 -0.27
C ASP A 444 48.08 11.67 0.40
N ALA A 445 47.36 11.41 1.50
CA ALA A 445 47.36 10.11 2.16
C ALA A 445 46.58 9.10 1.31
N VAL A 446 47.23 8.01 0.91
CA VAL A 446 46.57 6.92 0.17
C VAL A 446 45.72 6.10 1.13
N VAL A 447 44.41 6.10 0.92
CA VAL A 447 43.46 5.32 1.72
C VAL A 447 42.98 4.11 0.93
N SER A 448 42.80 2.99 1.64
CA SER A 448 42.33 1.73 1.06
C SER A 448 41.34 1.01 1.96
N PHE A 449 40.33 0.40 1.37
CA PHE A 449 39.37 -0.49 2.01
C PHE A 449 39.69 -1.93 1.63
N ASN A 450 39.93 -2.79 2.62
CA ASN A 450 40.29 -4.20 2.43
C ASN A 450 41.47 -4.40 1.47
N GLY A 451 42.42 -3.46 1.47
CA GLY A 451 43.60 -3.47 0.60
C GLY A 451 43.39 -2.88 -0.80
N GLN A 452 42.16 -2.54 -1.19
CA GLN A 452 41.87 -1.84 -2.44
C GLN A 452 41.88 -0.32 -2.19
N SER A 453 42.70 0.42 -2.94
CA SER A 453 42.76 1.88 -2.81
C SER A 453 41.43 2.53 -3.24
N ILE A 454 40.91 3.42 -2.40
CA ILE A 454 39.71 4.22 -2.67
C ILE A 454 40.04 5.63 -3.15
N GLY A 455 41.28 6.07 -2.96
CA GLY A 455 41.76 7.40 -3.37
C GLY A 455 42.86 7.92 -2.46
N GLN A 456 43.23 9.19 -2.70
CA GLN A 456 44.11 9.98 -1.85
C GLN A 456 43.29 11.07 -1.14
N THR A 457 43.69 11.44 0.07
CA THR A 457 43.04 12.54 0.80
C THR A 457 43.33 13.89 0.17
N GLY A 458 42.30 14.74 0.10
CA GLY A 458 42.43 16.12 -0.36
C GLY A 458 43.10 17.03 0.68
N TRP A 459 43.10 18.33 0.41
CA TRP A 459 43.63 19.36 1.32
C TRP A 459 42.88 19.42 2.67
N THR A 460 41.63 18.93 2.72
CA THR A 460 40.83 18.76 3.94
C THR A 460 41.11 17.46 4.70
N GLY A 461 42.04 16.62 4.21
CA GLY A 461 42.36 15.34 4.85
C GLY A 461 41.32 14.25 4.63
N GLN A 462 40.36 14.46 3.73
CA GLN A 462 39.23 13.56 3.53
C GLN A 462 39.26 12.82 2.18
N VAL A 463 38.67 11.63 2.14
CA VAL A 463 38.45 10.84 0.91
C VAL A 463 37.17 10.00 1.00
N LYS A 464 36.41 9.96 -0.09
CA LYS A 464 35.14 9.22 -0.19
C LYS A 464 35.35 7.77 -0.64
N GLY A 465 34.68 6.82 0.00
CA GLY A 465 34.73 5.41 -0.40
C GLY A 465 33.39 4.67 -0.21
N VAL A 466 33.14 3.65 -1.03
CA VAL A 466 32.00 2.72 -0.85
C VAL A 466 32.43 1.57 0.05
N VAL A 467 31.67 1.31 1.12
CA VAL A 467 31.92 0.18 2.01
C VAL A 467 31.71 -1.14 1.24
N PRO A 468 32.67 -2.07 1.25
CA PRO A 468 32.57 -3.33 0.52
C PRO A 468 31.56 -4.29 1.16
N TYR A 469 31.05 -5.24 0.36
CA TYR A 469 30.19 -6.34 0.83
C TYR A 469 31.01 -7.47 1.45
N ALA A 470 31.60 -7.19 2.61
CA ALA A 470 32.45 -8.10 3.39
C ALA A 470 31.98 -8.19 4.84
N GLU A 471 32.51 -9.13 5.62
CA GLU A 471 32.23 -9.25 7.06
C GLU A 471 32.89 -8.10 7.85
N GLN A 472 34.02 -7.61 7.35
CA GLN A 472 34.81 -6.57 7.97
C GLN A 472 35.32 -5.55 6.95
N LEU A 473 35.42 -4.30 7.40
CA LEU A 473 36.07 -3.20 6.71
C LEU A 473 37.41 -2.89 7.38
N ASN A 474 38.51 -3.17 6.67
CA ASN A 474 39.87 -2.78 7.01
C ASN A 474 40.26 -1.50 6.28
N VAL A 475 40.29 -0.38 6.98
CA VAL A 475 40.78 0.90 6.47
C VAL A 475 42.29 0.96 6.69
N THR A 476 43.06 1.10 5.62
CA THR A 476 44.51 1.30 5.69
C THR A 476 44.90 2.61 5.06
N VAL A 477 45.64 3.43 5.80
CA VAL A 477 46.15 4.74 5.37
C VAL A 477 47.67 4.64 5.21
N ARG A 478 48.21 5.14 4.10
CA ARG A 478 49.65 5.23 3.85
C ARG A 478 50.01 6.64 3.38
N VAL A 479 51.04 7.22 3.99
CA VAL A 479 51.55 8.54 3.61
C VAL A 479 52.96 8.41 3.07
N ASN A 480 53.20 8.96 1.89
CA ASN A 480 54.53 9.06 1.30
C ASN A 480 55.13 10.40 1.73
N GLU A 481 56.09 10.39 2.65
CA GLU A 481 56.85 11.60 2.97
C GLU A 481 57.74 11.96 1.77
N THR A 482 57.42 13.07 1.11
CA THR A 482 58.28 13.66 0.08
C THR A 482 59.27 14.60 0.78
N GLU A 483 60.57 14.36 0.65
CA GLU A 483 61.63 15.19 1.25
C GLU A 483 61.43 16.68 0.89
N GLY A 484 61.17 17.51 1.90
CA GLY A 484 61.07 18.96 1.75
C GLY A 484 62.42 19.56 1.39
N VAL A 485 62.44 20.42 0.36
CA VAL A 485 63.56 21.33 0.07
C VAL A 485 63.69 22.30 1.25
N VAL A 486 64.81 22.22 1.97
CA VAL A 486 65.19 23.15 3.03
C VAL A 486 65.62 24.48 2.40
N ILE A 487 64.90 25.56 2.67
CA ILE A 487 65.42 26.93 2.49
C ILE A 487 66.07 27.33 3.82
N PRO A 488 67.38 27.63 3.86
CA PRO A 488 68.01 28.06 5.11
C PRO A 488 67.66 29.53 5.40
N GLU A 489 67.18 29.77 6.61
CA GLU A 489 67.14 31.11 7.21
C GLU A 489 68.56 31.67 7.30
N ASN A 490 68.82 32.79 6.64
CA ASN A 490 69.87 33.69 7.07
C ASN A 490 69.41 35.13 6.83
N GLY A 491 69.23 35.86 7.93
CA GLY A 491 68.75 37.23 7.91
C GLY A 491 69.71 38.17 7.17
N THR A 492 69.13 39.06 6.36
CA THR A 492 69.61 40.43 6.19
C THR A 492 68.43 41.31 5.78
N ASP A 493 68.21 42.34 6.58
CA ASP A 493 67.55 43.61 6.26
C ASP A 493 67.48 43.93 4.75
N ILE A 494 66.29 44.04 4.17
CA ILE A 494 66.04 44.91 3.01
C ILE A 494 64.63 45.54 3.09
N ASP A 495 64.66 46.81 3.48
CA ASP A 495 63.86 47.98 3.14
C ASP A 495 62.55 47.83 2.32
N TRP A 496 61.47 48.39 2.88
CA TRP A 496 60.21 48.67 2.19
C TRP A 496 60.30 50.04 1.53
N ASP A 497 60.55 50.11 0.22
CA ASP A 497 60.01 51.17 -0.63
C ASP A 497 60.16 50.91 -2.13
N ALA A 498 59.27 51.54 -2.89
CA ALA A 498 59.26 51.76 -4.35
C ALA A 498 58.35 50.88 -5.24
N THR A 499 57.10 51.34 -5.36
CA THR A 499 56.40 51.75 -6.61
C THR A 499 56.58 50.99 -7.93
N SER A 500 55.41 50.59 -8.45
CA SER A 500 54.90 50.78 -9.83
C SER A 500 55.59 50.10 -11.02
N SER A 501 54.81 49.27 -11.74
CA SER A 501 54.49 49.34 -13.19
C SER A 501 53.90 47.96 -13.60
N ALA A 502 52.60 47.82 -13.94
CA ALA A 502 52.05 47.92 -15.31
C ALA A 502 53.05 47.36 -16.36
N VAL A 503 52.81 46.31 -17.14
CA VAL A 503 51.79 46.04 -18.20
C VAL A 503 52.11 44.62 -18.81
N PRO A 504 51.41 44.06 -19.83
CA PRO A 504 50.10 43.38 -19.82
C PRO A 504 50.18 41.93 -20.38
N PHE A 505 49.12 41.13 -20.25
CA PHE A 505 49.00 39.82 -20.93
C PHE A 505 48.08 39.94 -22.16
N GLU A 506 48.61 39.71 -23.36
CA GLU A 506 47.85 39.59 -24.61
C GLU A 506 47.53 38.10 -24.92
N PRO A 507 46.33 37.79 -25.47
CA PRO A 507 45.96 36.42 -25.85
C PRO A 507 46.32 36.14 -27.32
N ARG A 508 46.77 34.91 -27.63
CA ARG A 508 46.87 34.42 -29.02
C ARG A 508 45.96 33.22 -29.28
N ARG A 509 45.28 33.33 -30.43
CA ARG A 509 44.28 32.43 -31.05
C ARG A 509 44.86 31.10 -31.57
N ALA A 510 44.03 30.06 -31.43
CA ALA A 510 43.55 29.01 -32.35
C ALA A 510 44.31 28.57 -33.64
N VAL A 511 43.92 27.34 -34.07
CA VAL A 511 44.17 26.56 -35.32
C VAL A 511 45.19 25.43 -35.09
N GLY A 512 44.98 24.14 -35.39
CA GLY A 512 43.88 23.39 -36.00
C GLY A 512 44.32 21.91 -36.20
N ASP A 513 43.32 21.03 -36.32
CA ASP A 513 43.23 19.77 -37.08
C ASP A 513 44.20 18.56 -36.89
N ALA A 514 43.56 17.44 -36.52
CA ALA A 514 43.53 16.13 -37.19
C ALA A 514 44.64 15.05 -36.98
N GLU A 515 44.11 13.89 -36.52
CA GLU A 515 44.34 12.51 -37.00
C GLU A 515 45.46 11.59 -36.46
N THR A 516 45.05 10.31 -36.34
CA THR A 516 45.79 9.03 -36.28
C THR A 516 46.52 8.66 -34.97
N LEU A 517 46.06 7.66 -34.19
CA LEU A 517 45.94 6.19 -34.34
C LEU A 517 47.20 5.38 -33.94
N TYR A 518 46.99 4.48 -32.96
CA TYR A 518 47.71 3.23 -32.62
C TYR A 518 49.21 3.26 -32.27
N ALA A 519 49.57 2.80 -31.06
CA ALA A 519 49.96 1.40 -30.79
C ALA A 519 50.86 1.28 -29.55
N VAL A 520 50.48 0.33 -28.70
CA VAL A 520 51.29 -0.32 -27.65
C VAL A 520 52.27 -1.30 -28.31
N GLU A 521 53.51 -1.44 -27.79
CA GLU A 521 54.24 -2.73 -27.63
C GLU A 521 55.64 -2.54 -26.98
N PRO A 522 56.30 -3.61 -26.44
CA PRO A 522 56.96 -3.59 -25.13
C PRO A 522 58.45 -4.03 -25.11
N ILE A 523 59.07 -3.87 -23.92
CA ILE A 523 60.13 -4.65 -23.23
C ILE A 523 61.42 -5.06 -23.99
N GLY A 524 62.59 -4.75 -23.39
CA GLY A 524 63.82 -5.56 -23.48
C GLY A 524 65.01 -4.98 -22.69
N PRO A 525 65.93 -5.81 -22.12
CA PRO A 525 66.56 -5.54 -20.81
C PRO A 525 68.11 -5.38 -20.81
N ASP A 526 68.65 -5.23 -19.59
CA ASP A 526 70.02 -5.46 -19.10
C ASP A 526 71.11 -4.41 -19.33
N THR A 527 71.69 -3.88 -18.23
CA THR A 527 73.10 -4.15 -17.87
C THR A 527 73.47 -3.70 -16.45
N LEU A 528 74.03 -4.66 -15.70
CA LEU A 528 74.72 -4.51 -14.43
C LEU A 528 76.16 -4.02 -14.63
N TYR A 529 76.66 -3.14 -13.76
CA TYR A 529 78.06 -3.14 -13.34
C TYR A 529 78.17 -2.79 -11.85
N ALA A 530 78.75 -3.72 -11.09
CA ALA A 530 79.19 -3.54 -9.73
C ALA A 530 80.67 -3.12 -9.72
N THR A 531 81.07 -2.27 -8.77
CA THR A 531 82.45 -2.20 -8.29
C THR A 531 82.41 -1.88 -6.79
N GLU A 532 82.83 -2.85 -5.99
CA GLU A 532 83.10 -2.71 -4.56
C GLU A 532 84.43 -1.96 -4.33
N LEU A 533 84.51 -1.17 -3.26
CA LEU A 533 85.73 -1.03 -2.47
C LEU A 533 85.36 -0.80 -1.00
N ARG A 534 85.77 -1.73 -0.15
CA ARG A 534 85.63 -1.74 1.31
C ARG A 534 86.68 -0.85 1.98
N GLY A 535 86.25 -0.13 3.02
CA GLY A 535 87.09 0.47 4.06
C GLY A 535 86.29 0.66 5.34
N LEU A 536 86.65 -0.11 6.37
CA LEU A 536 86.13 -0.16 7.76
C LEU A 536 86.23 1.24 8.43
N SER A 537 85.51 1.64 9.48
CA SER A 537 84.48 1.05 10.35
C SER A 537 84.04 2.19 11.27
N GLU A 538 82.81 2.67 11.17
CA GLU A 538 82.11 3.34 12.28
C GLU A 538 80.63 3.03 12.11
N ARG A 539 80.03 2.36 13.09
CA ARG A 539 78.59 2.16 13.14
C ARG A 539 77.94 3.42 13.71
N PRO A 540 77.05 4.09 12.97
CA PRO A 540 75.83 4.63 13.55
C PRO A 540 74.64 3.74 13.17
N ARG A 541 73.89 3.44 14.22
CA ARG A 541 72.56 2.81 14.35
C ARG A 541 71.70 2.70 13.07
N PRO A 542 70.97 1.59 12.88
CA PRO A 542 69.96 1.50 11.82
C PRO A 542 68.83 2.48 12.16
N THR A 543 68.65 3.52 11.35
CA THR A 543 67.36 4.23 11.31
C THR A 543 66.35 3.25 10.72
N MET A 544 65.42 2.79 11.57
CA MET A 544 64.25 2.07 11.11
C MET A 544 63.53 2.94 10.07
N ARG A 545 63.25 2.37 8.89
CA ARG A 545 62.16 2.86 8.06
C ARG A 545 60.89 2.69 8.88
N ALA A 546 60.39 3.77 9.48
CA ALA A 546 59.06 3.76 10.07
C ALA A 546 58.06 3.61 8.91
N ASN A 547 57.40 2.46 8.83
CA ASN A 547 56.31 2.27 7.89
C ASN A 547 55.16 3.19 8.35
N ASN A 548 54.96 4.31 7.65
CA ASN A 548 53.97 5.32 7.99
C ASN A 548 52.56 4.85 7.57
N THR A 549 52.07 3.78 8.22
CA THR A 549 50.84 3.08 7.87
C THR A 549 49.94 2.92 9.09
N THR A 550 48.76 3.53 9.05
CA THR A 550 47.70 3.33 10.06
C THR A 550 46.69 2.30 9.57
N ARG A 551 46.20 1.43 10.46
CA ARG A 551 45.13 0.47 10.16
C ARG A 551 43.99 0.55 11.18
N ARG A 552 42.75 0.51 10.69
CA ARG A 552 41.51 0.42 11.49
C ARG A 552 40.60 -0.66 10.89
N THR A 553 39.90 -1.39 11.75
CA THR A 553 39.00 -2.47 11.36
C THR A 553 37.62 -2.25 11.96
N TYR A 554 36.57 -2.46 11.17
CA TYR A 554 35.16 -2.34 11.57
C TYR A 554 34.41 -3.59 11.17
N ASP A 555 33.55 -4.11 12.02
CA ASP A 555 32.61 -5.17 11.66
C ASP A 555 31.45 -4.59 10.84
N LEU A 556 30.97 -5.33 9.84
CA LEU A 556 29.92 -4.90 8.95
C LEU A 556 28.67 -5.77 9.13
N PRO A 557 27.45 -5.20 9.07
CA PRO A 557 26.24 -6.01 9.07
C PRO A 557 26.17 -6.83 7.77
N THR A 558 25.89 -8.13 7.92
CA THR A 558 25.82 -9.08 6.80
C THR A 558 24.42 -9.67 6.60
N ASP A 559 23.50 -9.47 7.54
CA ASP A 559 22.13 -10.00 7.44
C ASP A 559 21.29 -9.16 6.48
N ALA A 560 20.93 -9.76 5.34
CA ALA A 560 20.08 -9.12 4.35
C ALA A 560 18.58 -9.36 4.66
N ALA A 561 17.80 -8.29 4.69
CA ALA A 561 16.35 -8.34 4.71
C ALA A 561 15.79 -8.43 3.28
N LEU A 562 14.85 -9.36 3.06
CA LEU A 562 14.11 -9.53 1.81
C LEU A 562 12.67 -9.05 2.02
N SER A 563 12.23 -8.05 1.26
CA SER A 563 10.83 -7.59 1.25
C SER A 563 10.19 -7.78 -0.11
N LEU A 564 8.92 -8.19 -0.15
CA LEU A 564 8.16 -8.34 -1.39
C LEU A 564 7.06 -7.31 -1.45
N SER A 565 6.93 -6.68 -2.62
CA SER A 565 5.84 -5.76 -2.94
C SER A 565 5.03 -6.32 -4.10
N GLY A 566 3.71 -6.37 -3.92
CA GLY A 566 2.78 -6.99 -4.87
C GLY A 566 1.87 -8.03 -4.20
N THR A 567 0.97 -8.63 -4.97
CA THR A 567 0.10 -9.70 -4.48
C THR A 567 0.90 -11.00 -4.36
N VAL A 568 1.18 -11.43 -3.14
CA VAL A 568 1.89 -12.69 -2.87
C VAL A 568 0.92 -13.86 -3.05
N ALA A 569 0.73 -14.28 -4.29
CA ALA A 569 -0.10 -15.41 -4.67
C ALA A 569 0.56 -16.19 -5.81
N THR A 570 0.06 -17.40 -6.07
CA THR A 570 0.60 -18.29 -7.10
C THR A 570 0.60 -17.64 -8.49
N GLY A 571 1.71 -17.82 -9.21
CA GLY A 571 1.90 -17.30 -10.57
C GLY A 571 1.89 -15.78 -10.70
N GLN A 572 2.01 -15.02 -9.60
CA GLN A 572 2.05 -13.56 -9.65
C GLN A 572 3.49 -13.03 -9.74
N ASP A 573 3.66 -11.96 -10.50
CA ASP A 573 4.90 -11.18 -10.50
C ASP A 573 4.94 -10.28 -9.27
N VAL A 574 6.05 -10.37 -8.53
CA VAL A 574 6.30 -9.60 -7.31
C VAL A 574 7.65 -8.93 -7.40
N LEU A 575 7.73 -7.73 -6.82
CA LEU A 575 8.98 -6.98 -6.71
C LEU A 575 9.66 -7.35 -5.39
N LEU A 576 10.75 -8.10 -5.46
CA LEU A 576 11.63 -8.36 -4.33
C LEU A 576 12.58 -7.17 -4.15
N THR A 577 12.74 -6.69 -2.91
CA THR A 577 13.75 -5.70 -2.52
C THR A 577 14.65 -6.32 -1.46
N VAL A 578 15.96 -6.16 -1.64
CA VAL A 578 17.00 -6.68 -0.75
C VAL A 578 17.77 -5.52 -0.13
N THR A 579 17.81 -5.46 1.19
CA THR A 579 18.50 -4.42 1.95
C THR A 579 19.34 -5.00 3.07
N VAL A 580 20.43 -4.34 3.45
CA VAL A 580 21.22 -4.63 4.66
C VAL A 580 21.26 -3.37 5.51
N ASP A 581 20.76 -3.43 6.74
CA ASP A 581 20.60 -2.24 7.61
C ASP A 581 20.00 -1.02 6.88
N GLY A 582 18.88 -1.26 6.18
CA GLY A 582 18.17 -0.27 5.37
C GLY A 582 18.84 0.13 4.04
N GLN A 583 20.10 -0.25 3.79
CA GLN A 583 20.81 0.07 2.55
C GLN A 583 20.49 -0.93 1.44
N PRO A 584 20.13 -0.47 0.22
CA PRO A 584 19.94 -1.35 -0.92
C PRO A 584 21.18 -2.20 -1.22
N VAL A 585 20.95 -3.49 -1.52
CA VAL A 585 22.02 -4.41 -1.93
C VAL A 585 21.90 -4.66 -3.43
N PRO A 586 22.54 -3.84 -4.29
CA PRO A 586 22.55 -4.09 -5.73
C PRO A 586 23.25 -5.38 -6.11
N ALA A 587 23.04 -5.90 -7.31
CA ALA A 587 23.73 -7.08 -7.84
C ALA A 587 23.76 -8.33 -6.92
N ALA A 588 22.84 -8.43 -5.96
CA ALA A 588 22.68 -9.58 -5.08
C ALA A 588 22.03 -10.71 -5.87
N THR A 589 22.60 -11.91 -5.77
CA THR A 589 22.07 -13.09 -6.46
C THR A 589 20.90 -13.62 -5.64
N VAL A 590 19.73 -13.68 -6.26
CA VAL A 590 18.50 -14.19 -5.64
C VAL A 590 18.24 -15.59 -6.17
N GLU A 591 17.95 -16.51 -5.27
CA GLU A 591 17.72 -17.92 -5.56
C GLU A 591 16.43 -18.42 -4.90
N ARG A 592 15.87 -19.48 -5.48
CA ARG A 592 14.77 -20.26 -4.91
C ARG A 592 15.10 -21.73 -5.08
N ASP A 593 15.12 -22.48 -3.98
CA ASP A 593 15.46 -23.91 -3.96
C ASP A 593 16.79 -24.23 -4.67
N GLY A 594 17.79 -23.34 -4.53
CA GLY A 594 19.11 -23.46 -5.18
C GLY A 594 19.15 -23.10 -6.67
N ARG A 595 18.05 -22.61 -7.25
CA ARG A 595 18.01 -22.09 -8.62
C ARG A 595 18.07 -20.56 -8.61
N VAL A 596 19.05 -20.00 -9.31
CA VAL A 596 19.18 -18.55 -9.51
C VAL A 596 17.99 -18.01 -10.31
N LEU A 597 17.28 -17.07 -9.70
CA LEU A 597 16.17 -16.33 -10.32
C LEU A 597 16.64 -15.07 -11.03
N GLY A 598 17.67 -14.41 -10.50
CA GLY A 598 18.21 -13.19 -11.08
C GLY A 598 19.17 -12.46 -10.14
N ARG A 599 19.51 -11.23 -10.51
CA ARG A 599 20.30 -10.32 -9.68
C ARG A 599 19.55 -9.02 -9.47
N THR A 600 19.67 -8.46 -8.26
CA THR A 600 19.06 -7.17 -7.95
C THR A 600 19.68 -6.02 -8.76
N ASP A 601 18.88 -5.00 -9.08
CA ASP A 601 19.30 -3.78 -9.76
C ASP A 601 20.04 -2.81 -8.82
N ALA A 602 20.38 -1.61 -9.30
CA ALA A 602 21.07 -0.56 -8.52
C ALA A 602 20.35 -0.21 -7.19
N ARG A 603 19.03 -0.37 -7.13
CA ARG A 603 18.18 -0.08 -5.97
C ARG A 603 17.89 -1.33 -5.12
N GLY A 604 18.63 -2.42 -5.32
CA GLY A 604 18.45 -3.66 -4.58
C GLY A 604 17.17 -4.42 -4.95
N ARG A 605 16.57 -4.17 -6.13
CA ARG A 605 15.28 -4.73 -6.52
C ARG A 605 15.38 -5.80 -7.61
N LEU A 606 14.51 -6.79 -7.58
CA LEU A 606 14.36 -7.82 -8.61
C LEU A 606 12.88 -8.18 -8.78
N GLU A 607 12.36 -8.08 -10.01
CA GLU A 607 11.07 -8.66 -10.36
C GLU A 607 11.20 -10.17 -10.54
N LEU A 608 10.33 -10.94 -9.88
CA LEU A 608 10.28 -12.39 -10.01
C LEU A 608 8.84 -12.90 -10.00
N THR A 609 8.60 -13.98 -10.74
CA THR A 609 7.31 -14.68 -10.77
C THR A 609 7.28 -15.76 -9.68
N LEU A 610 6.27 -15.70 -8.81
CA LEU A 610 6.02 -16.74 -7.80
C LEU A 610 5.56 -18.04 -8.47
N PRO A 611 5.89 -19.22 -7.90
CA PRO A 611 5.47 -20.49 -8.48
C PRO A 611 3.95 -20.61 -8.59
N GLU A 612 3.49 -21.40 -9.57
CA GLU A 612 2.07 -21.60 -9.87
C GLU A 612 1.38 -22.55 -8.86
N GLU A 613 2.17 -23.32 -8.11
CA GLU A 613 1.68 -24.24 -7.09
C GLU A 613 1.66 -23.58 -5.70
N PRO A 614 0.58 -23.75 -4.92
CA PRO A 614 0.52 -23.25 -3.54
C PRO A 614 1.46 -24.06 -2.64
N GLY A 615 1.94 -23.45 -1.56
CA GLY A 615 2.88 -24.08 -0.63
C GLY A 615 3.92 -23.10 -0.08
N GLU A 616 4.91 -23.64 0.64
CA GLU A 616 6.03 -22.86 1.16
C GLU A 616 7.10 -22.65 0.08
N VAL A 617 7.57 -21.42 -0.03
CA VAL A 617 8.59 -21.00 -0.98
C VAL A 617 9.66 -20.24 -0.24
N THR A 618 10.90 -20.72 -0.27
CA THR A 618 12.03 -20.01 0.34
C THR A 618 12.84 -19.29 -0.72
N LEU A 619 12.93 -17.97 -0.59
CA LEU A 619 13.82 -17.12 -1.36
C LEU A 619 15.09 -16.88 -0.55
N SER A 620 16.25 -17.04 -1.17
CA SER A 620 17.54 -16.69 -0.58
C SER A 620 18.25 -15.65 -1.43
N THR A 621 19.06 -14.81 -0.81
CA THR A 621 19.87 -13.80 -1.49
C THR A 621 21.30 -13.81 -0.96
N SER A 622 22.27 -13.50 -1.83
CA SER A 622 23.66 -13.34 -1.42
C SER A 622 24.43 -12.32 -2.28
N ARG A 623 25.31 -11.55 -1.64
CA ARG A 623 26.34 -10.71 -2.26
C ARG A 623 27.55 -10.59 -1.35
N GLY A 624 28.66 -11.21 -1.75
CA GLY A 624 29.86 -11.24 -0.89
C GLY A 624 29.52 -11.92 0.43
N ALA A 625 29.79 -11.25 1.55
CA ALA A 625 29.41 -11.75 2.87
C ALA A 625 27.94 -11.48 3.25
N VAL A 626 27.25 -10.57 2.52
CA VAL A 626 25.87 -10.21 2.83
C VAL A 626 24.93 -11.31 2.32
N ALA A 627 24.12 -11.89 3.19
CA ALA A 627 23.20 -12.97 2.86
C ALA A 627 21.92 -12.92 3.67
N GLY A 628 20.84 -13.47 3.13
CA GLY A 628 19.55 -13.54 3.81
C GLY A 628 18.61 -14.52 3.14
N ASN A 629 17.57 -14.93 3.86
CA ASN A 629 16.51 -15.74 3.30
C ASN A 629 15.14 -15.31 3.84
N ARG A 630 14.09 -15.69 3.12
CA ARG A 630 12.70 -15.46 3.51
C ARG A 630 11.82 -16.57 2.95
N THR A 631 11.05 -17.19 3.83
CA THR A 631 10.03 -18.17 3.45
C THR A 631 8.67 -17.49 3.31
N LEU A 632 7.95 -17.82 2.24
CA LEU A 632 6.63 -17.31 1.88
C LEU A 632 5.65 -18.48 1.82
N THR A 633 4.43 -18.27 2.30
CA THR A 633 3.36 -19.26 2.16
C THR A 633 2.41 -18.79 1.07
N LEU A 634 2.40 -19.50 -0.07
CA LEU A 634 1.46 -19.27 -1.15
C LEU A 634 0.15 -20.02 -0.84
N ALA A 635 -0.90 -19.26 -0.56
CA ALA A 635 -2.17 -19.79 -0.12
C ALA A 635 -2.94 -20.50 -1.26
N SER A 636 -3.69 -21.55 -0.89
CA SER A 636 -4.57 -22.27 -1.82
C SER A 636 -5.94 -21.60 -1.97
N LEU A 637 -6.47 -21.58 -3.18
CA LEU A 637 -7.83 -21.15 -3.49
C LEU A 637 -8.81 -22.20 -2.95
N ARG A 638 -9.91 -21.76 -2.33
CA ARG A 638 -11.00 -22.60 -1.85
C ARG A 638 -12.33 -21.99 -2.28
N LEU A 639 -13.31 -22.85 -2.50
CA LEU A 639 -14.65 -22.48 -2.94
C LEU A 639 -15.70 -23.09 -2.03
N ASP A 640 -16.56 -22.26 -1.46
CA ASP A 640 -17.71 -22.67 -0.66
C ASP A 640 -19.01 -22.22 -1.32
N VAL A 641 -20.01 -23.10 -1.37
CA VAL A 641 -21.31 -22.84 -1.99
C VAL A 641 -22.42 -23.16 -1.00
N GLU A 642 -23.10 -22.13 -0.51
CA GLU A 642 -24.14 -22.25 0.50
C GLU A 642 -25.52 -21.88 -0.06
N PRO A 643 -26.53 -22.74 0.04
CA PRO A 643 -27.89 -22.37 -0.35
C PRO A 643 -28.49 -21.37 0.62
N ARG A 644 -29.19 -20.36 0.10
CA ARG A 644 -29.90 -19.35 0.94
C ARG A 644 -31.20 -19.88 1.55
N ALA A 645 -31.70 -21.01 1.04
CA ALA A 645 -32.82 -21.74 1.59
C ALA A 645 -32.32 -22.99 2.32
N PRO A 646 -33.11 -23.55 3.27
CA PRO A 646 -32.73 -24.79 3.96
C PRO A 646 -32.42 -25.98 3.03
N VAL A 647 -32.93 -25.93 1.80
CA VAL A 647 -32.68 -26.92 0.76
C VAL A 647 -32.36 -26.19 -0.54
N ALA A 648 -31.23 -26.53 -1.17
CA ALA A 648 -30.91 -26.06 -2.51
C ALA A 648 -31.89 -26.65 -3.52
N LEU A 649 -32.53 -25.79 -4.33
CA LEU A 649 -33.47 -26.15 -5.39
C LEU A 649 -33.12 -25.39 -6.68
N PRO A 650 -33.64 -25.82 -7.84
CA PRO A 650 -33.53 -25.03 -9.07
C PRO A 650 -34.06 -23.60 -8.87
N TRP A 651 -33.41 -22.61 -9.48
CA TRP A 651 -33.70 -21.16 -9.36
C TRP A 651 -33.52 -20.54 -7.97
N THR A 652 -33.14 -21.31 -6.95
CA THR A 652 -32.88 -20.72 -5.64
C THR A 652 -31.52 -20.06 -5.58
N GLY A 653 -31.44 -18.99 -4.77
CA GLY A 653 -30.20 -18.27 -4.55
C GLY A 653 -29.20 -19.11 -3.76
N VAL A 654 -27.96 -19.13 -4.23
CA VAL A 654 -26.78 -19.63 -3.52
C VAL A 654 -25.82 -18.47 -3.27
N THR A 655 -25.13 -18.53 -2.14
CA THR A 655 -24.00 -17.67 -1.81
C THR A 655 -22.73 -18.45 -2.11
N VAL A 656 -21.97 -17.97 -3.09
CA VAL A 656 -20.66 -18.50 -3.46
C VAL A 656 -19.60 -17.67 -2.75
N THR A 657 -18.75 -18.30 -1.94
CA THR A 657 -17.65 -17.65 -1.25
C THR A 657 -16.33 -18.19 -1.81
N ALA A 658 -15.51 -17.32 -2.38
CA ALA A 658 -14.15 -17.67 -2.77
C ALA A 658 -13.20 -17.28 -1.64
N ARG A 659 -12.25 -18.15 -1.30
CA ARG A 659 -11.24 -17.90 -0.26
C ARG A 659 -9.84 -18.18 -0.78
N LEU A 660 -8.87 -17.35 -0.42
CA LEU A 660 -7.45 -17.62 -0.63
C LEU A 660 -6.83 -17.86 0.74
N GLY A 661 -6.47 -19.11 1.03
CA GLY A 661 -6.08 -19.53 2.37
C GLY A 661 -7.27 -19.43 3.33
N ASN A 662 -7.17 -18.56 4.34
CA ASN A 662 -8.24 -18.30 5.30
C ASN A 662 -9.02 -17.01 5.03
N GLU A 663 -8.60 -16.22 4.03
CA GLU A 663 -9.18 -14.93 3.72
C GLU A 663 -10.16 -15.03 2.55
N THR A 664 -11.20 -14.18 2.54
CA THR A 664 -12.16 -14.08 1.45
C THR A 664 -11.57 -13.34 0.26
N ALA A 665 -11.69 -13.91 -0.94
CA ALA A 665 -11.11 -13.38 -2.16
C ALA A 665 -12.12 -12.58 -2.98
N ALA A 666 -11.92 -11.27 -3.08
CA ALA A 666 -12.76 -10.35 -3.84
C ALA A 666 -12.43 -10.33 -5.34
N GLY A 667 -13.41 -9.99 -6.18
CA GLY A 667 -13.23 -9.85 -7.63
C GLY A 667 -13.01 -11.18 -8.38
N VAL A 668 -13.15 -12.32 -7.71
CA VAL A 668 -12.91 -13.65 -8.29
C VAL A 668 -14.05 -14.00 -9.25
N PRO A 669 -13.75 -14.30 -10.53
CA PRO A 669 -14.74 -14.78 -11.49
C PRO A 669 -15.41 -16.07 -11.02
N VAL A 670 -16.74 -16.07 -11.02
CA VAL A 670 -17.57 -17.24 -10.71
C VAL A 670 -18.28 -17.69 -11.98
N SER A 671 -18.27 -19.00 -12.21
CA SER A 671 -19.02 -19.65 -13.29
C SER A 671 -19.89 -20.77 -12.74
N ILE A 672 -21.03 -21.03 -13.40
CA ILE A 672 -21.89 -22.18 -13.15
C ILE A 672 -22.03 -22.95 -14.47
N ASP A 673 -21.72 -24.25 -14.46
CA ASP A 673 -21.73 -25.12 -15.64
C ASP A 673 -20.89 -24.58 -16.82
N GLY A 674 -19.83 -23.85 -16.49
CA GLY A 674 -18.93 -23.20 -17.45
C GLY A 674 -19.39 -21.84 -17.95
N GLU A 675 -20.60 -21.39 -17.62
CA GLU A 675 -21.10 -20.06 -17.95
C GLU A 675 -20.76 -19.07 -16.84
N ARG A 676 -20.18 -17.91 -17.20
CA ARG A 676 -19.78 -16.89 -16.21
C ARG A 676 -21.02 -16.18 -15.67
N VAL A 677 -21.22 -16.26 -14.36
CA VAL A 677 -22.38 -15.66 -13.68
C VAL A 677 -22.06 -14.34 -12.99
N GLY A 678 -20.80 -14.07 -12.67
CA GLY A 678 -20.39 -12.82 -12.03
C GLY A 678 -18.98 -12.86 -11.46
N THR A 679 -18.70 -11.94 -10.54
CA THR A 679 -17.47 -11.88 -9.74
C THR A 679 -17.82 -11.70 -8.27
N THR A 680 -17.02 -12.26 -7.36
CA THR A 680 -17.21 -12.04 -5.92
C THR A 680 -17.08 -10.55 -5.55
N GLY A 681 -17.89 -10.11 -4.59
CA GLY A 681 -17.86 -8.76 -4.03
C GLY A 681 -16.66 -8.54 -3.11
N VAL A 682 -16.61 -7.37 -2.45
CA VAL A 682 -15.52 -7.00 -1.54
C VAL A 682 -15.44 -7.89 -0.30
N ASP A 683 -16.53 -8.56 0.07
CA ASP A 683 -16.61 -9.58 1.11
C ASP A 683 -16.23 -10.98 0.62
N GLY A 684 -15.74 -11.09 -0.62
CA GLY A 684 -15.41 -12.34 -1.32
C GLY A 684 -16.60 -13.25 -1.59
N ARG A 685 -17.83 -12.71 -1.54
CA ARG A 685 -19.06 -13.47 -1.80
C ARG A 685 -19.76 -13.00 -3.07
N LEU A 686 -20.41 -13.93 -3.76
CA LEU A 686 -21.33 -13.67 -4.86
C LEU A 686 -22.65 -14.37 -4.57
N THR A 687 -23.77 -13.67 -4.70
CA THR A 687 -25.07 -14.32 -4.72
C THR A 687 -25.55 -14.51 -6.14
N THR A 688 -25.93 -15.73 -6.47
CA THR A 688 -26.46 -16.08 -7.79
C THR A 688 -27.53 -17.17 -7.67
N ALA A 689 -28.32 -17.42 -8.72
CA ALA A 689 -29.33 -18.46 -8.72
C ALA A 689 -28.81 -19.74 -9.39
N LEU A 690 -29.22 -20.90 -8.90
CA LEU A 690 -28.94 -22.18 -9.55
C LEU A 690 -29.75 -22.34 -10.84
N PRO A 691 -29.18 -22.97 -11.89
CA PRO A 691 -29.87 -23.24 -13.15
C PRO A 691 -31.01 -24.25 -12.97
N PHE A 692 -31.84 -24.39 -14.00
CA PHE A 692 -32.91 -25.39 -14.02
C PHE A 692 -32.41 -26.75 -14.49
N ASP A 693 -31.55 -27.36 -13.69
CA ASP A 693 -30.97 -28.67 -13.93
C ASP A 693 -30.95 -29.51 -12.65
N ASP A 694 -30.71 -30.83 -12.76
CA ASP A 694 -30.64 -31.72 -11.59
C ASP A 694 -29.32 -31.55 -10.79
N SER A 695 -28.30 -30.99 -11.44
CA SER A 695 -26.99 -30.71 -10.87
C SER A 695 -26.47 -29.38 -11.42
N ALA A 696 -25.68 -28.66 -10.64
CA ALA A 696 -24.99 -27.45 -11.10
C ALA A 696 -23.56 -27.42 -10.55
N THR A 697 -22.57 -27.25 -11.42
CA THR A 697 -21.15 -27.14 -11.04
C THR A 697 -20.73 -25.69 -10.97
N VAL A 698 -20.51 -25.18 -9.77
CA VAL A 698 -19.94 -23.86 -9.52
C VAL A 698 -18.42 -23.94 -9.59
N ALA A 699 -17.78 -23.03 -10.30
CA ALA A 699 -16.33 -22.97 -10.43
C ALA A 699 -15.80 -21.55 -10.27
N VAL A 700 -14.63 -21.43 -9.63
CA VAL A 700 -13.86 -20.20 -9.52
C VAL A 700 -12.45 -20.41 -10.04
N VAL A 701 -11.90 -19.36 -10.67
CA VAL A 701 -10.53 -19.35 -11.17
C VAL A 701 -9.86 -18.06 -10.74
N ALA A 702 -8.80 -18.16 -9.94
CA ALA A 702 -8.02 -17.02 -9.49
C ALA A 702 -6.57 -17.45 -9.23
N TYR A 703 -5.61 -16.57 -9.51
CA TYR A 703 -4.18 -16.79 -9.24
C TYR A 703 -3.63 -18.09 -9.86
N GLY A 704 -4.10 -18.46 -11.06
CA GLY A 704 -3.71 -19.72 -11.71
C GLY A 704 -4.33 -20.99 -11.11
N GLN A 705 -5.07 -20.87 -10.01
CA GLN A 705 -5.76 -21.97 -9.34
C GLN A 705 -7.23 -22.06 -9.79
N ARG A 706 -7.77 -23.28 -9.85
CA ARG A 706 -9.16 -23.55 -10.20
C ARG A 706 -9.81 -24.45 -9.16
N GLU A 707 -10.92 -23.99 -8.60
CA GLU A 707 -11.73 -24.75 -7.65
C GLU A 707 -13.15 -24.94 -8.17
N THR A 708 -13.73 -26.11 -7.88
CA THR A 708 -15.07 -26.48 -8.36
C THR A 708 -15.87 -27.21 -7.29
N VAL A 709 -17.14 -26.83 -7.13
CA VAL A 709 -18.11 -27.49 -6.23
C VAL A 709 -19.36 -27.83 -7.05
N THR A 710 -19.82 -29.08 -6.96
CA THR A 710 -21.04 -29.53 -7.65
C THR A 710 -22.19 -29.68 -6.66
N VAL A 711 -23.33 -29.06 -6.97
CA VAL A 711 -24.56 -29.15 -6.18
C VAL A 711 -25.52 -30.11 -6.89
N ASP A 712 -25.67 -31.33 -6.35
CA ASP A 712 -26.46 -32.41 -6.96
C ASP A 712 -27.85 -32.63 -6.33
N GLY A 713 -28.74 -33.25 -7.12
CA GLY A 713 -30.04 -33.76 -6.71
C GLY A 713 -31.10 -32.68 -6.53
N LEU A 714 -31.00 -31.60 -7.30
CA LEU A 714 -31.88 -30.44 -7.22
C LEU A 714 -33.34 -30.81 -7.56
N PHE A 715 -33.58 -31.66 -8.58
CA PHE A 715 -34.93 -32.09 -8.92
C PHE A 715 -35.48 -33.12 -7.94
N VAL A 716 -34.64 -33.99 -7.38
CA VAL A 716 -35.06 -34.94 -6.34
C VAL A 716 -35.53 -34.19 -5.09
N ARG A 717 -34.78 -33.16 -4.65
CA ARG A 717 -35.14 -32.30 -3.53
C ARG A 717 -36.46 -31.55 -3.79
N LEU A 718 -36.62 -31.00 -5.00
CA LEU A 718 -37.86 -30.35 -5.42
C LEU A 718 -39.06 -31.32 -5.40
N GLY A 719 -38.86 -32.54 -5.89
CA GLY A 719 -39.88 -33.59 -5.91
C GLY A 719 -40.33 -34.02 -4.51
N VAL A 720 -39.39 -34.19 -3.58
CA VAL A 720 -39.71 -34.51 -2.17
C VAL A 720 -40.54 -33.38 -1.55
N LEU A 721 -40.16 -32.12 -1.79
CA LEU A 721 -40.86 -30.96 -1.22
C LEU A 721 -42.26 -30.78 -1.81
N ALA A 722 -42.44 -31.07 -3.09
CA ALA A 722 -43.77 -31.10 -3.73
C ALA A 722 -44.67 -32.22 -3.16
N LEU A 723 -44.11 -33.40 -2.89
CA LEU A 723 -44.85 -34.53 -2.30
C LEU A 723 -45.27 -34.25 -0.84
N THR A 724 -44.41 -33.63 -0.04
CA THR A 724 -44.74 -33.26 1.35
C THR A 724 -45.80 -32.17 1.39
N ALA A 725 -45.69 -31.13 0.56
CA ALA A 725 -46.73 -30.11 0.43
C ALA A 725 -48.07 -30.71 -0.04
N GLY A 726 -48.03 -31.62 -1.02
CA GLY A 726 -49.22 -32.33 -1.52
C GLY A 726 -49.91 -33.17 -0.45
N THR A 727 -49.15 -33.94 0.33
CA THR A 727 -49.70 -34.76 1.42
C THR A 727 -50.26 -33.91 2.55
N LEU A 728 -49.63 -32.77 2.89
CA LEU A 728 -50.15 -31.81 3.86
C LEU A 728 -51.49 -31.23 3.39
N LEU A 729 -51.58 -30.80 2.13
CA LEU A 729 -52.82 -30.25 1.54
C LEU A 729 -53.95 -31.29 1.51
N VAL A 730 -53.66 -32.54 1.16
CA VAL A 730 -54.63 -33.65 1.22
C VAL A 730 -55.06 -33.90 2.67
N GLY A 731 -54.13 -33.87 3.62
CA GLY A 731 -54.44 -33.98 5.05
C GLY A 731 -55.38 -32.87 5.53
N VAL A 732 -55.09 -31.62 5.18
CA VAL A 732 -55.95 -30.46 5.50
C VAL A 732 -57.33 -30.61 4.86
N ALA A 733 -57.41 -30.98 3.58
CA ALA A 733 -58.67 -31.20 2.89
C ALA A 733 -59.51 -32.32 3.54
N LEU A 734 -58.86 -33.41 3.96
CA LEU A 734 -59.51 -34.50 4.70
C LEU A 734 -59.99 -34.07 6.08
N VAL A 735 -59.24 -33.22 6.79
CA VAL A 735 -59.65 -32.67 8.09
C VAL A 735 -60.82 -31.70 7.94
N VAL A 736 -60.78 -30.80 6.95
CA VAL A 736 -61.89 -29.88 6.62
C VAL A 736 -63.15 -30.68 6.28
N ARG A 737 -63.02 -31.74 5.47
CA ARG A 737 -64.13 -32.64 5.12
C ARG A 737 -64.66 -33.44 6.30
N ARG A 738 -63.80 -33.89 7.22
CA ARG A 738 -64.21 -34.68 8.40
C ARG A 738 -64.84 -33.84 9.51
N ARG A 739 -64.60 -32.52 9.54
CA ARG A 739 -65.02 -31.62 10.62
C ARG A 739 -66.17 -30.67 10.22
N ASP A 740 -66.72 -30.80 9.01
CA ASP A 740 -67.82 -29.95 8.49
C ASP A 740 -67.57 -28.44 8.68
N LEU A 741 -66.32 -28.02 8.47
CA LEU A 741 -65.93 -26.63 8.66
C LEU A 741 -66.28 -25.82 7.41
N ALA A 742 -67.23 -24.90 7.55
CA ALA A 742 -67.57 -23.95 6.48
C ALA A 742 -66.33 -23.11 6.09
N ALA A 743 -65.95 -23.17 4.81
CA ALA A 743 -64.70 -22.62 4.27
C ALA A 743 -64.46 -21.13 4.60
N GLY A 744 -65.51 -20.35 4.84
CA GLY A 744 -65.43 -18.90 5.10
C GLY A 744 -64.93 -18.48 6.49
N ARG A 745 -64.78 -19.38 7.48
CA ARG A 745 -64.28 -19.01 8.83
C ARG A 745 -62.91 -19.62 9.19
N LEU A 746 -62.30 -20.34 8.25
CA LEU A 746 -61.08 -21.11 8.50
C LEU A 746 -59.81 -20.27 8.29
N LEU A 747 -59.80 -19.40 7.26
CA LEU A 747 -58.70 -18.46 7.00
C LEU A 747 -58.46 -17.52 8.20
N ASP A 748 -59.53 -16.96 8.76
CA ASP A 748 -59.43 -16.09 9.94
C ASP A 748 -58.93 -16.82 11.19
N ARG A 749 -59.25 -18.11 11.36
CA ARG A 749 -58.75 -18.91 12.49
C ARG A 749 -57.33 -19.42 12.30
N ILE A 750 -56.91 -19.68 11.07
CA ILE A 750 -55.52 -20.02 10.75
C ILE A 750 -54.63 -18.79 10.92
N VAL A 751 -55.06 -17.62 10.43
CA VAL A 751 -54.37 -16.34 10.63
C VAL A 751 -54.35 -15.93 12.11
N ALA A 752 -55.44 -16.15 12.85
CA ALA A 752 -55.48 -15.89 14.29
C ALA A 752 -54.60 -16.86 15.10
N ALA A 753 -54.58 -18.16 14.77
CA ALA A 753 -53.73 -19.16 15.42
C ALA A 753 -52.24 -18.96 15.13
N VAL A 754 -51.89 -18.50 13.92
CA VAL A 754 -50.52 -18.12 13.53
C VAL A 754 -50.07 -16.84 14.26
N ARG A 755 -50.99 -15.91 14.55
CA ARG A 755 -50.69 -14.70 15.33
C ARG A 755 -50.65 -14.91 16.84
N SER A 756 -51.30 -15.94 17.39
CA SER A 756 -51.48 -16.08 18.84
C SER A 756 -50.51 -17.04 19.55
N SER A 757 -49.60 -17.74 18.86
CA SER A 757 -48.63 -18.63 19.53
C SER A 757 -47.40 -18.96 18.67
N PRO A 758 -46.23 -18.34 18.93
CA PRO A 758 -44.97 -18.70 18.26
C PRO A 758 -44.53 -20.17 18.49
N ALA A 759 -45.00 -20.80 19.57
CA ALA A 759 -44.63 -22.15 19.96
C ALA A 759 -45.13 -23.26 19.00
N VAL A 760 -46.20 -23.03 18.23
CA VAL A 760 -46.76 -24.06 17.33
C VAL A 760 -46.01 -24.13 15.99
N LEU A 761 -45.45 -23.02 15.53
CA LEU A 761 -44.57 -22.98 14.34
C LEU A 761 -43.18 -23.55 14.64
N VAL A 762 -42.65 -23.33 15.85
CA VAL A 762 -41.36 -23.89 16.27
C VAL A 762 -41.47 -25.39 16.62
N GLY A 763 -42.54 -25.82 17.29
CA GLY A 763 -42.76 -27.23 17.61
C GLY A 763 -42.98 -28.13 16.38
N GLY A 764 -43.62 -27.60 15.32
CA GLY A 764 -43.81 -28.32 14.06
C GLY A 764 -42.52 -28.48 13.24
N LEU A 765 -41.62 -27.50 13.30
CA LEU A 765 -40.33 -27.53 12.59
C LEU A 765 -39.30 -28.43 13.31
N VAL A 766 -39.30 -28.45 14.64
CA VAL A 766 -38.38 -29.28 15.45
C VAL A 766 -38.72 -30.78 15.33
N VAL A 767 -39.99 -31.16 15.23
CA VAL A 767 -40.39 -32.57 15.02
C VAL A 767 -40.03 -33.07 13.61
N VAL A 768 -39.95 -32.17 12.62
CA VAL A 768 -39.51 -32.50 11.25
C VAL A 768 -37.98 -32.50 11.14
N ALA A 769 -37.28 -31.63 11.87
CA ALA A 769 -35.81 -31.59 11.90
C ALA A 769 -35.19 -32.77 12.66
N ASP A 770 -35.77 -33.21 13.78
CA ASP A 770 -35.28 -34.38 14.54
C ASP A 770 -35.55 -35.71 13.79
N GLY A 771 -36.52 -35.71 12.87
CA GLY A 771 -36.78 -36.81 11.93
C GLY A 771 -35.84 -36.86 10.72
N LEU A 772 -35.11 -35.78 10.42
CA LEU A 772 -34.25 -35.67 9.23
C LEU A 772 -32.76 -35.91 9.53
N ALA A 773 -32.35 -35.98 10.80
CA ALA A 773 -30.99 -36.34 11.20
C ALA A 773 -30.66 -37.85 11.13
N ARG A 774 -31.59 -38.70 10.65
CA ARG A 774 -31.40 -40.17 10.54
C ARG A 774 -31.67 -40.76 9.15
N VAL A 775 -31.52 -39.98 8.09
CA VAL A 775 -31.70 -40.50 6.72
C VAL A 775 -30.51 -40.10 5.83
N GLY A 776 -29.33 -40.59 6.24
CA GLY A 776 -28.16 -40.64 5.38
C GLY A 776 -28.17 -41.92 4.52
N SER A 777 -28.27 -41.73 3.21
CA SER A 777 -27.86 -42.65 2.14
C SER A 777 -28.59 -44.00 2.01
N ARG A 778 -29.50 -44.07 1.01
CA ARG A 778 -29.72 -45.16 0.03
C ARG A 778 -31.17 -45.13 -0.49
N VAL A 779 -31.53 -44.04 -1.17
CA VAL A 779 -32.78 -43.93 -1.97
C VAL A 779 -32.64 -44.63 -3.33
N ARG A 780 -31.46 -45.19 -3.66
CA ARG A 780 -31.17 -45.58 -5.05
C ARG A 780 -31.62 -46.98 -5.49
N ASP A 781 -32.05 -47.87 -4.59
CA ASP A 781 -32.53 -49.22 -4.98
C ASP A 781 -34.05 -49.43 -4.77
N SER A 782 -34.80 -48.36 -4.47
CA SER A 782 -36.25 -48.41 -4.22
C SER A 782 -37.10 -48.08 -5.45
N LEU A 783 -36.50 -47.54 -6.52
CA LEU A 783 -37.26 -47.08 -7.70
C LEU A 783 -37.66 -48.22 -8.63
N ASP A 784 -36.91 -49.34 -8.70
CA ASP A 784 -37.27 -50.46 -9.57
C ASP A 784 -38.30 -51.43 -8.98
N ARG A 785 -38.60 -51.36 -7.67
CA ARG A 785 -39.65 -52.18 -7.04
C ARG A 785 -40.97 -51.45 -6.82
N SER A 786 -41.04 -50.16 -7.16
CA SER A 786 -42.26 -49.35 -7.02
C SER A 786 -43.14 -49.40 -8.27
N LEU A 787 -42.58 -49.65 -9.44
CA LEU A 787 -43.33 -49.76 -10.70
C LEU A 787 -44.10 -51.08 -10.88
N ALA A 788 -43.79 -52.12 -10.11
CA ALA A 788 -44.61 -53.35 -10.05
C ALA A 788 -45.79 -53.25 -9.06
N ARG A 789 -45.74 -52.30 -8.11
CA ARG A 789 -46.72 -52.16 -7.01
C ARG A 789 -47.84 -51.16 -7.28
N ILE A 790 -47.67 -50.26 -8.25
CA ILE A 790 -48.76 -49.37 -8.71
C ILE A 790 -49.74 -50.14 -9.62
N ARG A 791 -49.29 -51.19 -10.30
CA ARG A 791 -50.16 -52.03 -11.15
C ARG A 791 -51.17 -52.89 -10.38
N SER A 792 -50.96 -53.17 -9.09
CA SER A 792 -51.91 -53.97 -8.29
C SER A 792 -52.93 -53.13 -7.52
N LEU A 793 -52.80 -51.80 -7.50
CA LEU A 793 -53.76 -50.89 -6.85
C LEU A 793 -54.96 -50.54 -7.76
N VAL A 794 -54.89 -50.87 -9.06
CA VAL A 794 -56.00 -50.70 -10.01
C VAL A 794 -56.91 -51.94 -10.08
N ALA A 795 -56.58 -53.04 -9.39
CA ALA A 795 -57.36 -54.29 -9.45
C ALA A 795 -58.30 -54.54 -8.25
N GLY A 796 -58.28 -53.73 -7.19
CA GLY A 796 -59.39 -53.68 -6.22
C GLY A 796 -59.59 -54.86 -5.26
N GLU A 797 -58.58 -55.69 -4.98
CA GLU A 797 -58.71 -56.87 -4.11
C GLU A 797 -57.61 -56.87 -3.02
N ILE A 798 -57.96 -56.72 -1.73
CA ILE A 798 -57.32 -57.27 -0.49
C ILE A 798 -57.72 -56.42 0.74
N SER A 799 -58.01 -57.09 1.87
CA SER A 799 -58.55 -56.49 3.10
C SER A 799 -57.52 -56.27 4.24
N PRO A 800 -57.79 -55.38 5.22
CA PRO A 800 -56.81 -54.86 6.19
C PRO A 800 -56.21 -55.88 7.19
N ARG A 801 -56.75 -57.09 7.30
CA ARG A 801 -56.29 -58.08 8.30
C ARG A 801 -55.12 -58.93 7.82
N GLU A 802 -54.82 -58.97 6.54
CA GLU A 802 -53.68 -59.70 6.00
C GLU A 802 -52.36 -58.93 6.14
N LEU A 803 -52.45 -57.62 6.35
CA LEU A 803 -51.33 -56.69 6.55
C LEU A 803 -50.69 -56.82 7.95
N LEU A 804 -51.45 -57.30 8.93
CA LEU A 804 -51.03 -57.45 10.33
C LEU A 804 -50.31 -58.77 10.64
N VAL A 805 -50.48 -59.79 9.79
CA VAL A 805 -49.79 -61.09 9.95
C VAL A 805 -48.43 -61.07 9.26
N ARG A 806 -48.30 -60.39 8.11
CA ARG A 806 -47.02 -60.28 7.37
C ARG A 806 -46.02 -59.27 7.95
N THR A 807 -46.47 -58.37 8.83
CA THR A 807 -45.61 -57.46 9.59
C THR A 807 -44.91 -58.15 10.76
N ARG A 808 -45.44 -59.29 11.24
CA ARG A 808 -44.92 -59.96 12.44
C ARG A 808 -43.78 -60.94 12.19
N SER A 809 -43.63 -61.47 10.97
CA SER A 809 -42.51 -62.36 10.60
C SER A 809 -41.24 -61.61 10.17
N TRP A 810 -41.37 -60.35 9.76
CA TRP A 810 -40.24 -59.44 9.50
C TRP A 810 -39.48 -59.08 10.78
N LEU A 811 -40.17 -58.99 11.92
CA LEU A 811 -39.59 -58.62 13.22
C LEU A 811 -38.73 -59.72 13.89
N ALA A 812 -38.83 -60.97 13.46
CA ALA A 812 -38.14 -62.09 14.13
C ALA A 812 -36.77 -62.46 13.54
N SER A 813 -36.35 -61.87 12.42
CA SER A 813 -35.10 -62.20 11.73
C SER A 813 -34.01 -61.12 11.79
N ALA A 814 -34.28 -59.97 12.39
CA ALA A 814 -33.35 -58.83 12.48
C ALA A 814 -32.60 -58.71 13.82
N VAL A 815 -32.69 -59.71 14.71
CA VAL A 815 -32.12 -59.65 16.08
C VAL A 815 -30.74 -60.31 16.20
N THR A 816 -30.19 -60.91 15.14
CA THR A 816 -28.95 -61.70 15.23
C THR A 816 -27.89 -61.35 14.17
N ALA A 817 -27.74 -60.07 13.86
CA ALA A 817 -26.57 -59.55 13.13
C ALA A 817 -25.89 -58.38 13.83
N ILE A 818 -26.18 -58.18 15.12
CA ILE A 818 -25.46 -57.28 16.03
C ILE A 818 -24.37 -58.12 16.71
N ARG A 819 -23.26 -58.38 16.00
CA ARG A 819 -21.95 -58.73 16.57
C ARG A 819 -20.95 -58.97 15.45
N GLY A 820 -20.00 -58.05 15.32
CA GLY A 820 -18.77 -58.30 14.58
C GLY A 820 -18.14 -57.04 14.00
N GLY A 821 -16.99 -56.66 14.57
CA GLY A 821 -15.96 -55.94 13.83
C GLY A 821 -15.91 -54.43 14.02
N ARG A 822 -15.20 -54.01 15.07
CA ARG A 822 -14.57 -52.69 15.16
C ARG A 822 -13.15 -52.82 14.61
N GLU A 823 -12.70 -51.89 13.79
CA GLU A 823 -11.32 -51.39 13.84
C GLU A 823 -11.25 -49.95 13.28
N PRO A 824 -10.62 -49.00 13.99
CA PRO A 824 -10.50 -47.60 13.58
C PRO A 824 -9.06 -47.21 13.18
N ALA A 825 -8.94 -46.15 12.37
CA ALA A 825 -7.98 -45.02 12.46
C ALA A 825 -7.72 -44.39 11.05
N PRO A 826 -7.22 -43.14 10.94
CA PRO A 826 -6.86 -42.17 12.00
C PRO A 826 -7.61 -40.83 11.91
N GLN A 827 -7.70 -40.16 13.06
CA GLN A 827 -8.12 -38.77 13.20
C GLN A 827 -6.94 -37.86 12.87
N SER A 828 -7.18 -36.84 12.02
CA SER A 828 -6.35 -35.64 11.97
C SER A 828 -6.81 -34.69 13.06
N VAL A 829 -5.92 -34.41 13.99
CA VAL A 829 -6.00 -33.40 15.05
C VAL A 829 -5.80 -32.02 14.41
N ASP A 830 -6.77 -31.11 14.57
CA ASP A 830 -6.49 -29.66 14.75
C ASP A 830 -7.75 -28.79 14.98
N ASP A 831 -8.98 -29.29 14.76
CA ASP A 831 -10.18 -28.40 14.75
C ASP A 831 -10.84 -28.22 16.13
N THR A 832 -10.60 -29.13 17.08
CA THR A 832 -11.27 -29.11 18.40
C THR A 832 -10.70 -28.07 19.36
N ASP A 833 -9.40 -27.77 19.28
CA ASP A 833 -8.68 -26.96 20.26
C ASP A 833 -8.94 -25.45 20.04
N TYR A 834 -9.09 -25.02 18.78
CA TYR A 834 -9.51 -23.65 18.44
C TYR A 834 -10.94 -23.35 18.89
N VAL A 835 -11.84 -24.33 18.81
CA VAL A 835 -13.24 -24.20 19.24
C VAL A 835 -13.31 -23.99 20.76
N THR A 836 -12.54 -24.76 21.54
CA THR A 836 -12.49 -24.65 23.01
C THR A 836 -12.04 -23.25 23.48
N ILE A 837 -11.08 -22.62 22.80
CA ILE A 837 -10.58 -21.29 23.17
C ILE A 837 -11.59 -20.18 22.87
N ARG A 838 -12.28 -20.26 21.72
CA ARG A 838 -13.32 -19.30 21.35
C ARG A 838 -14.58 -19.43 22.22
N GLU A 839 -14.97 -20.64 22.57
CA GLU A 839 -16.07 -20.89 23.51
C GLU A 839 -15.74 -20.38 24.92
N GLY A 840 -14.49 -20.56 25.37
CA GLY A 840 -14.05 -20.01 26.66
C GLY A 840 -14.06 -18.48 26.70
N TRP A 841 -13.65 -17.82 25.61
CA TRP A 841 -13.71 -16.36 25.50
C TRP A 841 -15.16 -15.84 25.42
N ALA A 842 -16.04 -16.51 24.66
CA ALA A 842 -17.46 -16.16 24.62
C ALA A 842 -18.11 -16.24 26.01
N THR A 843 -17.76 -17.27 26.79
CA THR A 843 -18.22 -17.44 28.17
C THR A 843 -17.73 -16.30 29.08
N PHE A 844 -16.51 -15.81 28.88
CA PHE A 844 -16.01 -14.63 29.60
C PHE A 844 -16.78 -13.35 29.24
N LEU A 845 -17.06 -13.11 27.96
CA LEU A 845 -17.81 -11.93 27.51
C LEU A 845 -19.24 -11.89 28.06
N GLU A 846 -19.88 -13.05 28.25
CA GLU A 846 -21.19 -13.13 28.92
C GLU A 846 -21.14 -12.75 30.41
N ALA A 847 -19.97 -12.91 31.05
CA ALA A 847 -19.78 -12.59 32.47
C ALA A 847 -19.39 -11.11 32.72
N VAL A 848 -18.97 -10.37 31.69
CA VAL A 848 -18.52 -8.96 31.82
C VAL A 848 -19.70 -8.00 31.65
N SER A 849 -19.83 -6.99 32.51
CA SER A 849 -20.99 -6.07 32.53
C SER A 849 -20.96 -4.94 31.46
N VAL A 850 -20.27 -5.17 30.33
CA VAL A 850 -20.09 -4.16 29.26
C VAL A 850 -21.15 -4.33 28.16
N ARG A 851 -21.85 -3.24 27.82
CA ARG A 851 -22.94 -3.27 26.80
C ARG A 851 -22.47 -3.56 25.37
N ASN A 852 -21.25 -3.13 25.01
CA ASN A 852 -20.66 -3.29 23.67
C ASN A 852 -19.19 -3.74 23.79
N PRO A 853 -18.92 -5.00 24.18
CA PRO A 853 -17.55 -5.46 24.42
C PRO A 853 -16.66 -5.40 23.17
N GLU A 854 -17.25 -5.44 21.97
CA GLU A 854 -16.55 -5.34 20.68
C GLU A 854 -15.84 -3.99 20.44
N THR A 855 -16.15 -2.97 21.24
CA THR A 855 -15.51 -1.64 21.15
C THR A 855 -14.32 -1.46 22.09
N MET A 856 -14.00 -2.48 22.90
CA MET A 856 -12.92 -2.46 23.89
C MET A 856 -11.89 -3.53 23.57
N THR A 857 -10.63 -3.26 23.84
CA THR A 857 -9.57 -4.26 23.67
C THR A 857 -9.70 -5.37 24.72
N PRO A 858 -9.18 -6.59 24.44
CA PRO A 858 -9.16 -7.67 25.44
C PRO A 858 -8.48 -7.28 26.76
N GLY A 859 -7.52 -6.35 26.72
CA GLY A 859 -6.87 -5.80 27.91
C GLY A 859 -7.80 -4.91 28.73
N GLU A 860 -8.53 -4.01 28.07
CA GLU A 860 -9.49 -3.12 28.74
C GLU A 860 -10.69 -3.89 29.30
N LEU A 861 -11.17 -4.91 28.58
CA LEU A 861 -12.21 -5.82 29.08
C LEU A 861 -11.74 -6.60 30.30
N ALA A 862 -10.50 -7.10 30.31
CA ALA A 862 -9.92 -7.79 31.45
C ALA A 862 -9.76 -6.87 32.68
N THR A 863 -9.32 -5.64 32.48
CA THR A 863 -9.23 -4.63 33.55
C THR A 863 -10.61 -4.30 34.11
N HIS A 864 -11.61 -4.09 33.24
CA HIS A 864 -12.99 -3.84 33.65
C HIS A 864 -13.58 -5.01 34.45
N ALA A 865 -13.41 -6.23 33.93
CA ALA A 865 -13.86 -7.46 34.57
C ALA A 865 -13.31 -7.62 35.99
N VAL A 866 -12.04 -7.29 36.22
CA VAL A 866 -11.41 -7.41 37.54
C VAL A 866 -11.77 -6.25 38.47
N GLU A 867 -11.69 -5.02 37.98
CA GLU A 867 -11.83 -3.82 38.84
C GLU A 867 -13.27 -3.41 39.09
N ARG A 868 -14.18 -3.70 38.14
CA ARG A 868 -15.59 -3.28 38.20
C ARG A 868 -16.54 -4.44 38.47
N ASP A 869 -16.30 -5.59 37.83
CA ASP A 869 -17.17 -6.76 37.97
C ASP A 869 -16.69 -7.74 39.05
N GLY A 870 -15.51 -7.52 39.62
CA GLY A 870 -14.96 -8.34 40.72
C GLY A 870 -14.59 -9.77 40.30
N LEU A 871 -14.42 -10.03 39.01
CA LEU A 871 -14.12 -11.36 38.50
C LEU A 871 -12.71 -11.83 38.91
N PRO A 872 -12.48 -13.17 39.07
CA PRO A 872 -11.21 -13.71 39.57
C PRO A 872 -10.02 -13.27 38.68
N PRO A 873 -9.06 -12.48 39.20
CA PRO A 873 -8.02 -11.85 38.37
C PRO A 873 -7.13 -12.83 37.62
N GLU A 874 -6.93 -14.03 38.16
CA GLU A 874 -6.13 -15.07 37.51
C GLU A 874 -6.87 -15.73 36.35
N ALA A 875 -8.17 -16.02 36.50
CA ALA A 875 -8.97 -16.62 35.44
C ALA A 875 -9.14 -15.65 34.27
N VAL A 876 -9.40 -14.37 34.56
CA VAL A 876 -9.52 -13.32 33.55
C VAL A 876 -8.20 -13.11 32.78
N ARG A 877 -7.05 -13.15 33.48
CA ARG A 877 -5.73 -13.06 32.83
C ARG A 877 -5.46 -14.28 31.93
N SER A 878 -5.73 -15.49 32.41
CA SER A 878 -5.55 -16.71 31.62
C SER A 878 -6.38 -16.72 30.34
N LEU A 879 -7.65 -16.30 30.40
CA LEU A 879 -8.50 -16.21 29.21
C LEU A 879 -8.07 -15.11 28.24
N ARG A 880 -7.71 -13.93 28.76
CA ARG A 880 -7.17 -12.84 27.94
C ARG A 880 -5.89 -13.25 27.23
N ASP A 881 -4.97 -13.89 27.93
CA ASP A 881 -3.66 -14.24 27.39
C ASP A 881 -3.75 -15.40 26.40
N ALA A 882 -4.61 -16.40 26.65
CA ALA A 882 -4.90 -17.46 25.69
C ALA A 882 -5.58 -16.93 24.42
N PHE A 883 -6.59 -16.07 24.57
CA PHE A 883 -7.26 -15.43 23.43
C PHE A 883 -6.30 -14.53 22.63
N ARG A 884 -5.44 -13.75 23.32
CA ARG A 884 -4.41 -12.95 22.67
C ARG A 884 -3.36 -13.81 21.94
N ALA A 885 -2.93 -14.91 22.56
CA ALA A 885 -1.91 -15.77 21.98
C ALA A 885 -2.39 -16.48 20.70
N VAL A 886 -3.67 -16.78 20.59
CA VAL A 886 -4.27 -17.50 19.45
C VAL A 886 -4.81 -16.56 18.38
N GLU A 887 -5.48 -15.47 18.78
CA GLU A 887 -6.13 -14.57 17.81
C GLU A 887 -5.18 -13.45 17.34
N TYR A 888 -4.15 -13.11 18.14
CA TYR A 888 -3.18 -12.04 17.82
C TYR A 888 -1.72 -12.51 17.81
N GLY A 889 -1.45 -13.78 18.16
CA GLY A 889 -0.11 -14.37 18.18
C GLY A 889 -0.01 -15.59 17.26
N ALA A 890 1.18 -15.84 16.71
CA ALA A 890 1.46 -17.02 15.88
C ALA A 890 1.89 -18.23 16.74
N ARG A 891 1.11 -18.61 17.76
CA ARG A 891 1.41 -19.77 18.63
C ARG A 891 0.29 -20.83 18.55
N PRO A 892 0.63 -22.14 18.63
CA PRO A 892 -0.35 -23.20 18.50
C PRO A 892 -1.33 -23.27 19.71
N PRO A 893 -2.60 -23.65 19.52
CA PRO A 893 -3.67 -23.52 20.53
C PRO A 893 -3.66 -24.61 21.60
N ASP A 894 -3.07 -25.77 21.28
CA ASP A 894 -2.99 -26.96 22.13
C ASP A 894 -2.36 -26.66 23.50
N ALA A 895 -1.36 -25.77 23.54
CA ALA A 895 -0.67 -25.35 24.76
C ALA A 895 -1.56 -24.56 25.75
N HIS A 896 -2.70 -24.05 25.31
CA HIS A 896 -3.53 -23.12 26.09
C HIS A 896 -4.94 -23.66 26.43
N CYS A 897 -5.41 -24.73 25.77
CA CYS A 897 -6.76 -25.27 25.96
C CYS A 897 -7.06 -25.66 27.41
N ARG A 898 -6.14 -26.37 28.06
CA ARG A 898 -6.30 -26.77 29.48
C ARG A 898 -6.40 -25.57 30.42
N ALA A 899 -5.62 -24.51 30.17
CA ALA A 899 -5.64 -23.30 30.97
C ALA A 899 -6.95 -22.51 30.78
N VAL A 900 -7.52 -22.55 29.58
CA VAL A 900 -8.84 -21.95 29.28
C VAL A 900 -9.96 -22.70 29.98
N GLU A 901 -9.99 -24.04 29.89
CA GLU A 901 -10.98 -24.86 30.59
C GLU A 901 -10.96 -24.63 32.11
N GLU A 902 -9.77 -24.64 32.72
CA GLU A 902 -9.60 -24.38 34.16
C GLU A 902 -10.01 -22.95 34.57
N ALA A 903 -9.82 -21.96 33.69
CA ALA A 903 -10.21 -20.58 33.94
C ALA A 903 -11.72 -20.36 33.81
N VAL A 904 -12.38 -20.98 32.81
CA VAL A 904 -13.85 -20.96 32.66
C VAL A 904 -14.53 -21.61 33.86
N ASP A 905 -14.04 -22.77 34.30
CA ASP A 905 -14.56 -23.47 35.47
C ASP A 905 -14.42 -22.65 36.76
N ARG A 906 -13.37 -21.82 36.86
CA ARG A 906 -13.17 -20.91 38.00
C ARG A 906 -14.09 -19.70 37.93
N LEU A 907 -14.25 -19.09 36.76
CA LEU A 907 -15.20 -17.98 36.53
C LEU A 907 -16.64 -18.40 36.84
N GLN A 908 -17.05 -19.60 36.46
CA GLN A 908 -18.42 -20.08 36.73
C GLN A 908 -18.67 -20.46 38.19
N ARG A 909 -17.62 -20.88 38.93
CA ARG A 909 -17.73 -21.21 40.36
C ARG A 909 -17.71 -19.98 41.25
N GLU A 910 -16.83 -19.02 40.96
CA GLU A 910 -16.56 -17.86 41.82
C GLU A 910 -17.38 -16.62 41.41
N GLY A 911 -17.88 -16.55 40.17
CA GLY A 911 -18.73 -15.44 39.69
C GLY A 911 -20.22 -15.53 40.09
N ARG A 912 -20.61 -16.51 40.92
CA ARG A 912 -21.99 -16.70 41.43
C ARG A 912 -22.15 -16.42 42.94
N GLU A 913 -21.08 -16.04 43.62
CA GLU A 913 -21.12 -15.52 45.00
C GLU A 913 -21.08 -13.99 44.99
#